data_AF-A0A261FXW1-F1
#
_entry.id   AF-A0A261FXW1-F1
#
_cell.length_a   1.000
_cell.length_b   1.000
_cell.length_c   1.000
_cell.angle_alpha   90.00
_cell.angle_beta   90.00
_cell.angle_gamma   90.00
#
_symmetry.space_group_name_H-M   'P 1'
#
loop_
_entity.id
_entity.type
_entity.pdbx_description
1 polymer ?
#
loop_
_entity_poly.entity_id
_entity_poly.type
_entity_poly.pdbx_seq_one_letter_code
_entity_poly.pdbx_strand_id
1 'polypeptide(L)'
;MEVLELILCIVAAVVLSSFLSRFIPKVSTPLVQIALGVLFAQLPFIPDIQLNPELFMVLFIAPLLYLEAHEIDKSALLKTLKLSLSLAIGLAIATMVAVGFALHTAWPAVPLAAALALGAALGPTDAVAVSSLGKEASLTQRQRSVLKGESLFNDASGIVGFQFAIAAAVTGDFAVGEATVEFIFSFIGGTVFGLIVAVIANKVFETVRSMGLETTTTRVLMELFLPFLLYLGAEQCHVSGILAVVAAGLTIRFDRTGIGPNVARTNIVSSSVWGVLSFSLNGAVFILLGMLLPDAMQASWDDPYISNGLLIGIILMVTGVVIVMRFCWISGMLRIARDVNTGLRRKMTFERWRSAAIMTFGGPKGTITLSLMFTIPYAISGGTSFPMRDELIFIASGVIVFTLLLANFLLPLLAPNHSGDKAAELIPITIDVLRATVEELTGRITPENRRPTLMVIDSYTKRISRLKQRIGEGDPQGFERLQIEALHWEKEFVRDHLAEIKADASMDKAEQELEVEACERMLDQIMNALRHASTDADANSGHTVSQVRGRLRMFQRRTGTLAKRTMSKIRHTTPLVSEDDIFARTRQLQVDAIEHVIDRLEEEMSHDTYDTEHCSALIVEYRRADGMLRSRPNMEGSAAAIRQAEDVKRESYGIELGIVQDMLENGDITRAQARALRRNIYVMQVDADSGI
;
A
#
# COMPACT_ATOMS: atom_id res chain seq x y z
N MET A 1 13.62 -31.28 1.24
CA MET A 1 14.47 -30.13 0.85
C MET A 1 13.83 -29.38 -0.31
N GLU A 2 13.45 -30.06 -1.39
CA GLU A 2 12.78 -29.48 -2.57
C GLU A 2 11.55 -28.60 -2.25
N VAL A 3 10.63 -29.06 -1.39
CA VAL A 3 9.45 -28.25 -1.01
C VAL A 3 9.85 -26.95 -0.28
N LEU A 4 10.88 -27.00 0.57
CA LEU A 4 11.37 -25.82 1.29
C LEU A 4 12.05 -24.84 0.32
N GLU A 5 12.83 -25.35 -0.63
CA GLU A 5 13.46 -24.56 -1.69
C GLU A 5 12.40 -23.88 -2.57
N LEU A 6 11.35 -24.60 -2.97
CA LEU A 6 10.22 -24.05 -3.70
C LEU A 6 9.54 -22.92 -2.92
N ILE A 7 9.23 -23.14 -1.64
CA ILE A 7 8.62 -22.10 -0.78
C ILE A 7 9.53 -20.87 -0.70
N LEU A 8 10.84 -21.05 -0.50
CA LEU A 8 11.79 -19.95 -0.42
C LEU A 8 11.88 -19.18 -1.75
N CYS A 9 11.89 -19.88 -2.89
CA CYS A 9 11.86 -19.28 -4.22
C CYS A 9 10.59 -18.45 -4.44
N ILE A 10 9.42 -18.97 -4.06
CA ILE A 10 8.15 -18.25 -4.16
C ILE A 10 8.18 -16.99 -3.29
N VAL A 11 8.60 -17.09 -2.03
CA VAL A 11 8.70 -15.93 -1.13
C VAL A 11 9.70 -14.90 -1.68
N ALA A 12 10.86 -15.34 -2.19
CA ALA A 12 11.83 -14.45 -2.82
C ALA A 12 11.27 -13.74 -4.05
N ALA A 13 10.53 -14.43 -4.91
CA ALA A 13 9.84 -13.84 -6.06
C ALA A 13 8.77 -12.84 -5.63
N VAL A 14 7.98 -13.12 -4.59
CA VAL A 14 6.99 -12.17 -4.04
C VAL A 14 7.70 -10.90 -3.58
N VAL A 15 8.78 -11.03 -2.81
CA VAL A 15 9.56 -9.89 -2.32
C VAL A 15 10.13 -9.10 -3.49
N LEU A 16 10.76 -9.77 -4.45
CA LEU A 16 11.30 -9.13 -5.66
C LEU A 16 10.22 -8.38 -6.44
N SER A 17 9.03 -8.97 -6.60
CA SER A 17 7.89 -8.34 -7.28
C SER A 17 7.46 -7.02 -6.62
N SER A 18 7.55 -6.93 -5.29
CA SER A 18 7.21 -5.72 -4.54
C SER A 18 8.17 -4.55 -4.80
N PHE A 19 9.43 -4.85 -5.12
CA PHE A 19 10.41 -3.86 -5.55
C PHE A 19 10.23 -3.51 -7.02
N LEU A 20 10.09 -4.53 -7.88
CA LEU A 20 10.05 -4.36 -9.34
C LEU A 20 8.80 -3.60 -9.80
N SER A 21 7.66 -3.83 -9.15
CA SER A 21 6.41 -3.11 -9.44
C SER A 21 6.51 -1.60 -9.23
N ARG A 22 7.47 -1.09 -8.44
CA ARG A 22 7.72 0.36 -8.30
C ARG A 22 8.35 0.97 -9.54
N PHE A 23 9.06 0.18 -10.35
CA PHE A 23 9.76 0.64 -11.54
C PHE A 23 8.89 0.54 -12.81
N ILE A 24 7.78 -0.19 -12.78
CA ILE A 24 6.87 -0.39 -13.92
C ILE A 24 5.44 0.01 -13.54
N PRO A 25 5.15 1.32 -13.36
CA PRO A 25 3.87 1.80 -12.82
C PRO A 25 2.66 1.66 -13.76
N LYS A 26 2.81 1.06 -14.94
CA LYS A 26 1.72 0.79 -15.90
C LYS A 26 1.30 -0.69 -15.94
N VAL A 27 1.95 -1.53 -15.13
CA VAL A 27 1.74 -2.98 -15.13
C VAL A 27 1.35 -3.40 -13.71
N SER A 28 0.20 -4.06 -13.60
CA SER A 28 -0.31 -4.57 -12.34
C SER A 28 0.62 -5.62 -11.71
N THR A 29 0.62 -5.65 -10.37
CA THR A 29 1.46 -6.58 -9.61
C THR A 29 1.24 -8.05 -9.97
N PRO A 30 0.01 -8.55 -10.26
CA PRO A 30 -0.17 -9.94 -10.67
C PRO A 30 0.55 -10.29 -11.96
N LEU A 31 0.59 -9.38 -12.95
CA LEU A 31 1.26 -9.63 -14.22
C LEU A 31 2.78 -9.75 -14.04
N VAL A 32 3.35 -8.88 -13.19
CA VAL A 32 4.77 -8.96 -12.81
C VAL A 32 5.07 -10.28 -12.10
N GLN A 33 4.18 -10.74 -11.22
CA GLN A 33 4.32 -11.99 -10.49
C GLN A 33 4.25 -13.22 -11.39
N ILE A 34 3.32 -13.25 -12.35
CA ILE A 34 3.24 -14.31 -13.38
C ILE A 34 4.51 -14.32 -14.22
N ALA A 35 4.99 -13.16 -14.68
CA ALA A 35 6.20 -13.07 -15.48
C ALA A 35 7.44 -13.56 -14.71
N LEU A 36 7.56 -13.21 -13.42
CA LEU A 36 8.63 -13.73 -12.56
C LEU A 36 8.52 -15.25 -12.38
N GLY A 37 7.30 -15.79 -12.22
CA GLY A 37 7.08 -17.24 -12.17
C GLY A 37 7.56 -17.96 -13.44
N VAL A 38 7.22 -17.43 -14.62
CA VAL A 38 7.67 -17.97 -15.92
C VAL A 38 9.20 -17.96 -16.02
N LEU A 39 9.84 -16.85 -15.62
CA LEU A 39 11.31 -16.73 -15.64
C LEU A 39 11.96 -17.72 -14.66
N PHE A 40 11.34 -17.94 -13.51
CA PHE A 40 11.86 -18.84 -12.49
C PHE A 40 11.75 -20.30 -12.91
N ALA A 41 10.63 -20.71 -13.53
CA ALA A 41 10.46 -22.08 -14.02
C ALA A 41 11.53 -22.50 -15.05
N GLN A 42 12.19 -21.56 -15.73
CA GLN A 42 13.28 -21.86 -16.66
C GLN A 42 14.64 -22.10 -15.97
N LEU A 43 14.74 -21.88 -14.66
CA LEU A 43 15.98 -22.01 -13.93
C LEU A 43 16.21 -23.46 -13.49
N PRO A 44 17.38 -24.06 -13.78
CA PRO A 44 17.63 -25.49 -13.61
C PRO A 44 17.73 -25.96 -12.16
N PHE A 45 17.72 -25.05 -11.19
CA PHE A 45 17.77 -25.36 -9.76
C PHE A 45 16.40 -25.34 -9.09
N ILE A 46 15.33 -25.01 -9.82
CA ILE A 46 13.98 -25.02 -9.30
C ILE A 46 13.40 -26.43 -9.49
N PRO A 47 12.86 -27.06 -8.43
CA PRO A 47 12.27 -28.38 -8.53
C PRO A 47 10.95 -28.34 -9.33
N ASP A 48 10.64 -29.44 -10.03
CA ASP A 48 9.38 -29.60 -10.74
C ASP A 48 8.18 -29.43 -9.79
N ILE A 49 7.20 -28.64 -10.22
CA ILE A 49 6.06 -28.27 -9.38
C ILE A 49 4.91 -29.23 -9.66
N GLN A 50 4.63 -30.09 -8.68
CA GLN A 50 3.37 -30.82 -8.63
C GLN A 50 2.49 -30.20 -7.53
N LEU A 51 1.47 -29.45 -7.94
CA LEU A 51 0.51 -28.89 -7.00
C LEU A 51 -0.47 -29.98 -6.55
N ASN A 52 -0.47 -30.27 -5.24
CA ASN A 52 -1.57 -30.98 -4.62
C ASN A 52 -2.78 -30.01 -4.51
N PRO A 53 -3.91 -30.28 -5.18
CA PRO A 53 -5.04 -29.35 -5.18
C PRO A 53 -5.64 -29.11 -3.80
N GLU A 54 -5.73 -30.14 -2.95
CA GLU A 54 -6.27 -29.99 -1.60
C GLU A 54 -5.38 -29.06 -0.76
N LEU A 55 -4.06 -29.25 -0.84
CA LEU A 55 -3.12 -28.40 -0.12
C LEU A 55 -3.13 -26.96 -0.64
N PHE A 56 -3.29 -26.78 -1.95
CA PHE A 56 -3.44 -25.46 -2.54
C PHE A 56 -4.71 -24.75 -2.05
N MET A 57 -5.83 -25.48 -1.98
CA MET A 57 -7.11 -24.96 -1.51
C MET A 57 -7.06 -24.57 -0.03
N VAL A 58 -6.48 -25.42 0.82
CA VAL A 58 -6.31 -25.17 2.26
C VAL A 58 -5.34 -24.01 2.51
N LEU A 59 -4.19 -23.99 1.82
CA LEU A 59 -3.10 -23.08 2.14
C LEU A 59 -3.31 -21.67 1.60
N PHE A 60 -3.85 -21.54 0.38
CA PHE A 60 -4.00 -20.26 -0.30
C PHE A 60 -5.45 -19.82 -0.38
N ILE A 61 -6.32 -20.67 -0.93
CA ILE A 61 -7.68 -20.24 -1.29
C ILE A 61 -8.55 -20.02 -0.06
N ALA A 62 -8.54 -20.92 0.92
CA ALA A 62 -9.36 -20.77 2.12
C ALA A 62 -9.03 -19.48 2.90
N PRO A 63 -7.76 -19.16 3.23
CA PRO A 63 -7.43 -17.89 3.89
C PRO A 63 -7.79 -16.66 3.06
N LEU A 64 -7.59 -16.70 1.73
CA LEU A 64 -7.91 -15.59 0.84
C LEU A 64 -9.43 -15.34 0.78
N LEU A 65 -10.23 -16.39 0.57
CA LEU A 65 -11.69 -16.28 0.55
C LEU A 65 -12.26 -15.87 1.90
N TYR A 66 -11.66 -16.34 3.00
CA TYR A 66 -12.04 -15.87 4.33
C TYR A 66 -11.86 -14.36 4.46
N LEU A 67 -10.68 -13.86 4.07
CA LEU A 67 -10.36 -12.44 4.13
C LEU A 67 -11.29 -11.62 3.22
N GLU A 68 -11.51 -12.08 1.99
CA GLU A 68 -12.41 -11.41 1.06
C GLU A 68 -13.84 -11.33 1.60
N ALA A 69 -14.36 -12.43 2.15
CA ALA A 69 -15.66 -12.48 2.80
C ALA A 69 -15.73 -11.50 3.99
N HIS A 70 -14.66 -11.44 4.79
CA HIS A 70 -14.58 -10.61 5.98
C HIS A 70 -14.55 -9.11 5.66
N GLU A 71 -13.85 -8.71 4.58
CA GLU A 71 -13.73 -7.31 4.16
C GLU A 71 -14.98 -6.73 3.48
N ILE A 72 -15.98 -7.56 3.15
CA ILE A 72 -17.17 -7.09 2.44
C ILE A 72 -18.06 -6.29 3.38
N ASP A 73 -18.40 -5.07 2.94
CA ASP A 73 -19.45 -4.27 3.57
C ASP A 73 -20.82 -4.95 3.37
N LYS A 74 -21.29 -5.60 4.45
CA LYS A 74 -22.55 -6.35 4.50
C LYS A 74 -23.74 -5.48 4.08
N SER A 75 -23.75 -4.21 4.46
CA SER A 75 -24.85 -3.28 4.13
C SER A 75 -24.87 -2.90 2.64
N ALA A 76 -23.69 -2.76 2.04
CA ALA A 76 -23.54 -2.51 0.61
C ALA A 76 -23.88 -3.76 -0.21
N LEU A 77 -23.41 -4.94 0.21
CA LEU A 77 -23.70 -6.21 -0.43
C LEU A 77 -25.21 -6.50 -0.46
N LEU A 78 -25.92 -6.29 0.65
CA LEU A 78 -27.38 -6.51 0.69
C LEU A 78 -28.13 -5.64 -0.32
N LYS A 79 -27.67 -4.41 -0.59
CA LYS A 79 -28.25 -3.52 -1.61
C LYS A 79 -27.98 -4.01 -3.03
N THR A 80 -26.89 -4.74 -3.25
CA THR A 80 -26.49 -5.25 -4.57
C THR A 80 -26.68 -6.76 -4.75
N LEU A 81 -27.21 -7.46 -3.74
CA LEU A 81 -27.24 -8.92 -3.66
C LEU A 81 -27.87 -9.57 -4.89
N LYS A 82 -29.00 -9.03 -5.38
CA LYS A 82 -29.66 -9.55 -6.59
C LYS A 82 -28.75 -9.54 -7.82
N LEU A 83 -27.94 -8.48 -7.97
CA LEU A 83 -27.00 -8.33 -9.07
C LEU A 83 -25.80 -9.26 -8.87
N SER A 84 -25.22 -9.30 -7.66
CA SER A 84 -24.10 -10.19 -7.34
C SER A 84 -24.46 -11.66 -7.52
N LEU A 85 -25.63 -12.12 -7.04
CA LEU A 85 -26.08 -13.51 -7.23
C LEU A 85 -26.37 -13.86 -8.69
N SER A 86 -26.94 -12.93 -9.45
CA SER A 86 -27.21 -13.12 -10.88
C SER A 86 -25.91 -13.31 -11.67
N LEU A 87 -24.87 -12.55 -11.33
CA LEU A 87 -23.54 -12.70 -11.93
C LEU A 87 -22.84 -13.96 -11.44
N ALA A 88 -22.89 -14.23 -10.13
CA ALA A 88 -22.21 -15.37 -9.56
C ALA A 88 -22.79 -16.71 -10.02
N ILE A 89 -24.11 -16.88 -10.03
CA ILE A 89 -24.75 -18.17 -10.35
C ILE A 89 -25.22 -18.19 -11.80
N GLY A 90 -26.03 -17.19 -12.18
CA GLY A 90 -26.69 -17.17 -13.49
C GLY A 90 -25.69 -17.04 -14.64
N LEU A 91 -24.80 -16.05 -14.57
CA LEU A 91 -23.75 -15.87 -15.58
C LEU A 91 -22.72 -17.01 -15.54
N ALA A 92 -22.38 -17.58 -14.38
CA ALA A 92 -21.46 -18.73 -14.33
C ALA A 92 -22.02 -19.94 -15.07
N ILE A 93 -23.28 -20.32 -14.82
CA ILE A 93 -23.94 -21.42 -15.54
C ILE A 93 -24.05 -21.10 -17.04
N ALA A 94 -24.42 -19.86 -17.38
CA ALA A 94 -24.50 -19.44 -18.78
C ALA A 94 -23.14 -19.49 -19.48
N THR A 95 -22.06 -19.13 -18.78
CA THR A 95 -20.67 -19.19 -19.29
C THR A 95 -20.20 -20.62 -19.44
N MET A 96 -20.48 -21.49 -18.47
CA MET A 96 -20.22 -22.92 -18.52
C MET A 96 -20.83 -23.55 -19.78
N VAL A 97 -22.13 -23.33 -19.98
CA VAL A 97 -22.86 -23.86 -21.15
C VAL A 97 -22.32 -23.24 -22.44
N ALA A 98 -22.20 -21.91 -22.51
CA ALA A 98 -21.76 -21.23 -23.73
C ALA A 98 -20.35 -21.65 -24.16
N VAL A 99 -19.39 -21.70 -23.23
CA VAL A 99 -18.02 -22.14 -23.50
C VAL A 99 -18.00 -23.64 -23.85
N GLY A 100 -18.74 -24.47 -23.13
CA GLY A 100 -18.75 -25.92 -23.38
C GLY A 100 -19.26 -26.27 -24.77
N PHE A 101 -20.38 -25.69 -25.20
CA PHE A 101 -20.90 -25.90 -26.55
C PHE A 101 -20.02 -25.23 -27.62
N ALA A 102 -19.51 -24.02 -27.36
CA ALA A 102 -18.61 -23.33 -28.28
C ALA A 102 -17.34 -24.14 -28.56
N LEU A 103 -16.69 -24.63 -27.50
CA LEU A 103 -15.46 -25.42 -27.65
C LEU A 103 -15.74 -26.78 -28.29
N HIS A 104 -16.78 -27.50 -27.86
CA HIS A 104 -17.09 -28.81 -28.45
C HIS A 104 -17.46 -28.71 -29.94
N THR A 105 -18.15 -27.65 -30.35
CA THR A 105 -18.48 -27.44 -31.77
C THR A 105 -17.28 -27.01 -32.60
N ALA A 106 -16.39 -26.18 -32.05
CA ALA A 106 -15.17 -25.75 -32.72
C ALA A 106 -14.11 -26.85 -32.78
N TRP A 107 -14.04 -27.69 -31.75
CA TRP A 107 -13.11 -28.81 -31.63
C TRP A 107 -13.80 -30.08 -31.11
N PRO A 108 -14.46 -30.85 -31.98
CA PRO A 108 -15.25 -32.03 -31.60
C PRO A 108 -14.45 -33.15 -30.91
N ALA A 109 -13.11 -33.12 -30.99
CA ALA A 109 -12.24 -34.05 -30.29
C ALA A 109 -12.29 -33.84 -28.76
N VAL A 110 -12.63 -32.64 -28.29
CA VAL A 110 -12.87 -32.37 -26.87
C VAL A 110 -14.28 -32.82 -26.51
N PRO A 111 -14.46 -33.78 -25.58
CA PRO A 111 -15.79 -34.21 -25.14
C PRO A 111 -16.59 -33.04 -24.56
N LEU A 112 -17.90 -33.01 -24.79
CA LEU A 112 -18.76 -31.93 -24.29
C LEU A 112 -18.63 -31.74 -22.77
N ALA A 113 -18.55 -32.84 -22.02
CA ALA A 113 -18.39 -32.79 -20.56
C ALA A 113 -17.05 -32.12 -20.14
N ALA A 114 -15.96 -32.41 -20.85
CA ALA A 114 -14.67 -31.74 -20.61
C ALA A 114 -14.68 -30.26 -21.02
N ALA A 115 -15.38 -29.93 -22.11
CA ALA A 115 -15.57 -28.55 -22.54
C ALA A 115 -16.45 -27.75 -21.55
N LEU A 116 -17.50 -28.36 -20.99
CA LEU A 116 -18.31 -27.78 -19.92
C LEU A 116 -17.46 -27.58 -18.66
N ALA A 117 -16.55 -28.50 -18.34
CA ALA A 117 -15.63 -28.37 -17.22
C ALA A 117 -14.73 -27.14 -17.40
N LEU A 118 -14.14 -26.94 -18.59
CA LEU A 118 -13.40 -25.72 -18.90
C LEU A 118 -14.28 -24.47 -18.72
N GLY A 119 -15.50 -24.48 -19.24
CA GLY A 119 -16.44 -23.37 -19.07
C GLY A 119 -16.76 -23.05 -17.61
N ALA A 120 -16.91 -24.08 -16.77
CA ALA A 120 -17.16 -23.92 -15.35
C ALA A 120 -15.93 -23.42 -14.59
N ALA A 121 -14.73 -23.91 -14.92
CA ALA A 121 -13.49 -23.43 -14.35
C ALA A 121 -13.17 -22.00 -14.76
N LEU A 122 -13.57 -21.59 -15.97
CA LEU A 122 -13.57 -20.20 -16.42
C LEU A 122 -14.73 -19.38 -15.86
N GLY A 123 -15.61 -19.94 -15.03
CA GLY A 123 -16.67 -19.20 -14.33
C GLY A 123 -16.09 -18.18 -13.34
N PRO A 124 -15.32 -18.64 -12.33
CA PRO A 124 -14.65 -17.83 -11.29
C PRO A 124 -13.96 -16.58 -11.83
N THR A 125 -13.95 -15.53 -11.02
CA THR A 125 -13.33 -14.23 -11.35
C THR A 125 -12.51 -13.75 -10.17
N ASP A 126 -11.37 -13.14 -10.41
CA ASP A 126 -10.42 -12.77 -9.37
C ASP A 126 -10.65 -11.32 -8.89
N ALA A 127 -11.30 -11.15 -7.74
CA ALA A 127 -11.48 -9.83 -7.14
C ALA A 127 -10.16 -9.21 -6.66
N VAL A 128 -9.16 -10.02 -6.30
CA VAL A 128 -7.85 -9.52 -5.87
C VAL A 128 -7.15 -8.81 -7.02
N ALA A 129 -7.11 -9.43 -8.20
CA ALA A 129 -6.51 -8.83 -9.39
C ALA A 129 -7.14 -7.46 -9.68
N VAL A 130 -8.46 -7.32 -9.56
CA VAL A 130 -9.19 -6.06 -9.72
C VAL A 130 -8.83 -5.04 -8.63
N SER A 131 -8.72 -5.49 -7.37
CA SER A 131 -8.38 -4.62 -6.25
C SER A 131 -6.97 -4.04 -6.40
N SER A 132 -6.03 -4.81 -6.95
CA SER A 132 -4.67 -4.37 -7.25
C SER A 132 -4.63 -3.33 -8.39
N LEU A 133 -5.53 -3.47 -9.39
CA LEU A 133 -5.75 -2.49 -10.46
C LEU A 133 -6.49 -1.23 -10.00
N GLY A 134 -7.06 -1.23 -8.79
CA GLY A 134 -7.79 -0.09 -8.22
C GLY A 134 -6.93 1.18 -7.99
N LYS A 135 -5.59 1.06 -8.07
CA LYS A 135 -4.67 2.21 -8.09
C LYS A 135 -4.64 2.92 -9.44
N GLU A 136 -4.94 2.22 -10.52
CA GLU A 136 -4.88 2.75 -11.89
C GLU A 136 -6.27 3.05 -12.46
N ALA A 137 -7.31 2.36 -11.97
CA ALA A 137 -8.69 2.54 -12.41
C ALA A 137 -9.63 2.97 -11.26
N SER A 138 -10.38 4.06 -11.46
CA SER A 138 -11.34 4.57 -10.47
C SER A 138 -12.71 3.88 -10.59
N LEU A 139 -12.90 2.80 -9.82
CA LEU A 139 -14.20 2.12 -9.71
C LEU A 139 -15.11 2.83 -8.70
N THR A 140 -16.40 2.97 -9.04
CA THR A 140 -17.40 3.45 -8.09
C THR A 140 -17.60 2.44 -6.94
N GLN A 141 -18.03 2.92 -5.77
CA GLN A 141 -18.29 2.04 -4.60
C GLN A 141 -19.28 0.91 -4.94
N ARG A 142 -20.29 1.22 -5.77
CA ARG A 142 -21.26 0.22 -6.24
C ARG A 142 -20.60 -0.83 -7.14
N GLN A 143 -19.76 -0.43 -8.10
CA GLN A 143 -19.04 -1.38 -8.96
C GLN A 143 -18.12 -2.28 -8.13
N ARG A 144 -17.35 -1.70 -7.21
CA ARG A 144 -16.46 -2.47 -6.31
C ARG A 144 -17.24 -3.47 -5.45
N SER A 145 -18.38 -3.06 -4.88
CA SER A 145 -19.23 -3.95 -4.08
C SER A 145 -19.85 -5.07 -4.91
N VAL A 146 -20.26 -4.79 -6.15
CA VAL A 146 -20.82 -5.82 -7.06
C VAL A 146 -19.75 -6.82 -7.45
N LEU A 147 -18.55 -6.37 -7.84
CA LEU A 147 -17.44 -7.22 -8.27
C LEU A 147 -16.88 -8.08 -7.14
N LYS A 148 -16.72 -7.52 -5.92
CA LYS A 148 -16.36 -8.30 -4.73
C LYS A 148 -17.41 -9.36 -4.42
N GLY A 149 -18.70 -8.99 -4.47
CA GLY A 149 -19.79 -9.94 -4.23
C GLY A 149 -19.91 -11.01 -5.32
N GLU A 150 -19.65 -10.68 -6.58
CA GLU A 150 -19.60 -11.63 -7.69
C GLU A 150 -18.49 -12.66 -7.47
N SER A 151 -17.24 -12.23 -7.29
CA SER A 151 -16.08 -13.10 -7.08
C SER A 151 -16.30 -14.08 -5.93
N LEU A 152 -16.78 -13.60 -4.78
CA LEU A 152 -17.01 -14.44 -3.59
C LEU A 152 -17.93 -15.64 -3.85
N PHE A 153 -19.05 -15.42 -4.55
CA PHE A 153 -20.04 -16.48 -4.78
C PHE A 153 -19.73 -17.28 -6.05
N ASN A 154 -19.08 -16.65 -7.04
CA ASN A 154 -18.79 -17.25 -8.33
C ASN A 154 -17.73 -18.37 -8.22
N ASP A 155 -16.79 -18.23 -7.29
CA ASP A 155 -15.78 -19.26 -7.02
C ASP A 155 -16.45 -20.57 -6.61
N ALA A 156 -17.44 -20.51 -5.72
CA ALA A 156 -18.20 -21.69 -5.32
C ALA A 156 -18.99 -22.29 -6.49
N SER A 157 -19.72 -21.48 -7.26
CA SER A 157 -20.48 -22.01 -8.42
C SER A 157 -19.59 -22.59 -9.52
N GLY A 158 -18.40 -22.02 -9.73
CA GLY A 158 -17.42 -22.50 -10.70
C GLY A 158 -16.85 -23.86 -10.35
N ILE A 159 -16.40 -24.02 -9.10
CA ILE A 159 -15.89 -25.29 -8.57
C ILE A 159 -16.95 -26.39 -8.68
N VAL A 160 -18.19 -26.04 -8.36
CA VAL A 160 -19.32 -26.96 -8.42
C VAL A 160 -19.63 -27.38 -9.85
N GLY A 161 -19.80 -26.41 -10.76
CA GLY A 161 -20.02 -26.69 -12.18
C GLY A 161 -18.91 -27.55 -12.77
N PHE A 162 -17.66 -27.33 -12.33
CA PHE A 162 -16.51 -28.10 -12.76
C PHE A 162 -16.57 -29.55 -12.27
N GLN A 163 -16.85 -29.77 -10.98
CA GLN A 163 -17.01 -31.13 -10.43
C GLN A 163 -18.12 -31.91 -11.13
N PHE A 164 -19.26 -31.27 -11.39
CA PHE A 164 -20.35 -31.88 -12.16
C PHE A 164 -19.91 -32.28 -13.58
N ALA A 165 -19.20 -31.40 -14.26
CA ALA A 165 -18.77 -31.62 -15.63
C ALA A 165 -17.68 -32.72 -15.71
N ILE A 166 -16.76 -32.78 -14.74
CA ILE A 166 -15.76 -33.86 -14.66
C ILE A 166 -16.40 -35.19 -14.26
N ALA A 167 -17.32 -35.21 -13.31
CA ALA A 167 -18.05 -36.41 -12.95
C ALA A 167 -18.79 -36.98 -14.17
N ALA A 168 -19.45 -36.14 -14.97
CA ALA A 168 -20.08 -36.53 -16.23
C ALA A 168 -19.05 -37.03 -17.26
N ALA A 169 -17.88 -36.39 -17.36
CA ALA A 169 -16.80 -36.82 -18.27
C ALA A 169 -16.21 -38.18 -17.89
N VAL A 170 -16.14 -38.49 -16.60
CA VAL A 170 -15.50 -39.69 -16.04
C VAL A 170 -16.46 -40.88 -15.95
N THR A 171 -17.73 -40.64 -15.65
CA THR A 171 -18.74 -41.69 -15.50
C THR A 171 -19.49 -41.99 -16.80
N GLY A 172 -19.53 -41.05 -17.75
CA GLY A 172 -20.28 -41.19 -19.00
C GLY A 172 -21.80 -41.06 -18.84
N ASP A 173 -22.30 -41.14 -17.60
CA ASP A 173 -23.70 -40.96 -17.26
C ASP A 173 -23.96 -39.56 -16.68
N PHE A 174 -24.96 -38.87 -17.25
CA PHE A 174 -25.52 -37.67 -16.66
C PHE A 174 -26.42 -38.06 -15.47
N ALA A 175 -25.82 -38.48 -14.35
CA ALA A 175 -26.52 -38.67 -13.08
C ALA A 175 -26.87 -37.31 -12.44
N VAL A 176 -27.62 -36.48 -13.17
CA VAL A 176 -27.97 -35.10 -12.81
C VAL A 176 -28.73 -35.07 -11.48
N GLY A 177 -29.54 -36.08 -11.18
CA GLY A 177 -30.37 -36.13 -9.97
C GLY A 177 -29.56 -36.30 -8.69
N GLU A 178 -28.81 -37.40 -8.56
CA GLU A 178 -28.07 -37.74 -7.33
C GLU A 178 -26.97 -36.73 -7.03
N ALA A 179 -26.18 -36.35 -8.04
CA ALA A 179 -25.14 -35.36 -7.88
C ALA A 179 -25.70 -33.98 -7.48
N THR A 180 -26.90 -33.61 -7.97
CA THR A 180 -27.56 -32.35 -7.55
C THR A 180 -27.96 -32.40 -6.07
N VAL A 181 -28.43 -33.55 -5.58
CA VAL A 181 -28.81 -33.72 -4.16
C VAL A 181 -27.58 -33.69 -3.24
N GLU A 182 -26.53 -34.44 -3.59
CA GLU A 182 -25.25 -34.44 -2.84
C GLU A 182 -24.64 -33.04 -2.80
N PHE A 183 -24.72 -32.32 -3.92
CA PHE A 183 -24.29 -30.92 -3.97
C PHE A 183 -25.14 -30.01 -3.07
N ILE A 184 -26.47 -30.07 -3.14
CA ILE A 184 -27.33 -29.23 -2.29
C ILE A 184 -27.03 -29.53 -0.81
N PHE A 185 -26.82 -30.80 -0.47
CA PHE A 185 -26.42 -31.22 0.87
C PHE A 185 -25.06 -30.62 1.28
N SER A 186 -24.03 -30.75 0.43
CA SER A 186 -22.70 -30.18 0.69
C SER A 186 -22.70 -28.64 0.76
N PHE A 187 -23.52 -27.99 -0.07
CA PHE A 187 -23.69 -26.54 -0.12
C PHE A 187 -24.35 -25.98 1.14
N ILE A 188 -25.53 -26.51 1.48
CA ILE A 188 -26.28 -26.11 2.66
C ILE A 188 -25.51 -26.51 3.91
N GLY A 189 -24.96 -27.72 3.94
CA GLY A 189 -24.16 -28.26 5.03
C GLY A 189 -22.93 -27.39 5.31
N GLY A 190 -22.17 -27.00 4.28
CA GLY A 190 -21.00 -26.14 4.42
C GLY A 190 -21.38 -24.75 4.93
N THR A 191 -22.44 -24.16 4.37
CA THR A 191 -22.97 -22.85 4.82
C THR A 191 -23.40 -22.89 6.28
N VAL A 192 -24.18 -23.89 6.68
CA VAL A 192 -24.67 -24.07 8.06
C VAL A 192 -23.51 -24.32 9.01
N PHE A 193 -22.56 -25.17 8.64
CA PHE A 193 -21.35 -25.43 9.42
C PHE A 193 -20.55 -24.13 9.66
N GLY A 194 -20.30 -23.36 8.60
CA GLY A 194 -19.62 -22.06 8.70
C GLY A 194 -20.34 -21.07 9.61
N LEU A 195 -21.66 -20.99 9.53
CA LEU A 195 -22.49 -20.15 10.40
C LEU A 195 -22.40 -20.58 11.88
N ILE A 196 -22.47 -21.89 12.15
CA ILE A 196 -22.37 -22.44 13.51
C ILE A 196 -20.99 -22.14 14.09
N VAL A 197 -19.92 -22.44 13.35
CA VAL A 197 -18.54 -22.18 13.79
C VAL A 197 -18.30 -20.68 13.97
N ALA A 198 -18.87 -19.82 13.12
CA ALA A 198 -18.80 -18.37 13.29
C ALA A 198 -19.44 -17.88 14.59
N VAL A 199 -20.62 -18.41 14.95
CA VAL A 199 -21.29 -18.08 16.23
C VAL A 199 -20.44 -18.55 17.41
N ILE A 200 -19.89 -19.77 17.34
CA ILE A 200 -19.01 -20.31 18.38
C ILE A 200 -17.75 -19.46 18.50
N ALA A 201 -17.09 -19.15 17.39
CA ALA A 201 -15.90 -18.32 17.35
C ALA A 201 -16.19 -16.94 17.97
N ASN A 202 -17.21 -16.22 17.50
CA ASN A 202 -17.60 -14.93 18.08
C ASN A 202 -17.81 -15.02 19.61
N LYS A 203 -18.50 -16.06 20.09
CA LYS A 203 -18.70 -16.29 21.52
C LYS A 203 -17.39 -16.54 22.27
N VAL A 204 -16.49 -17.34 21.72
CA VAL A 204 -15.16 -17.59 22.28
C VAL A 204 -14.37 -16.29 22.36
N PHE A 205 -14.34 -15.50 21.29
CA PHE A 205 -13.65 -14.21 21.24
C PHE A 205 -14.23 -13.21 22.25
N GLU A 206 -15.55 -13.08 22.32
CA GLU A 206 -16.24 -12.24 23.31
C GLU A 206 -15.92 -12.69 24.74
N THR A 207 -15.87 -14.00 24.97
CA THR A 207 -15.55 -14.57 26.29
C THR A 207 -14.11 -14.28 26.68
N VAL A 208 -13.14 -14.58 25.81
CA VAL A 208 -11.70 -14.28 26.02
C VAL A 208 -11.48 -12.80 26.27
N ARG A 209 -12.19 -11.94 25.53
CA ARG A 209 -12.18 -10.48 25.72
C ARG A 209 -12.76 -10.08 27.07
N SER A 210 -13.89 -10.66 27.48
CA SER A 210 -14.51 -10.39 28.79
C SER A 210 -13.64 -10.81 29.97
N MET A 211 -12.80 -11.84 29.79
CA MET A 211 -11.85 -12.35 30.78
C MET A 211 -10.54 -11.56 30.83
N GLY A 212 -10.34 -10.57 29.95
CA GLY A 212 -9.10 -9.80 29.87
C GLY A 212 -7.89 -10.58 29.33
N LEU A 213 -8.11 -11.76 28.75
CA LEU A 213 -7.07 -12.63 28.19
C LEU A 213 -6.72 -12.29 26.74
N GLU A 214 -7.49 -11.39 26.11
CA GLU A 214 -7.29 -10.97 24.73
C GLU A 214 -6.08 -10.02 24.61
N THR A 215 -4.97 -10.54 24.09
CA THR A 215 -3.83 -9.75 23.60
C THR A 215 -3.90 -9.61 22.08
N THR A 216 -3.22 -8.59 21.53
CA THR A 216 -3.09 -8.40 20.07
C THR A 216 -2.58 -9.66 19.38
N THR A 217 -1.58 -10.33 19.96
CA THR A 217 -0.99 -11.56 19.43
C THR A 217 -2.00 -12.71 19.42
N THR A 218 -2.69 -12.95 20.54
CA THR A 218 -3.69 -14.03 20.62
C THR A 218 -4.84 -13.83 19.63
N ARG A 219 -5.27 -12.58 19.43
CA ARG A 219 -6.31 -12.25 18.45
C ARG A 219 -5.85 -12.57 17.04
N VAL A 220 -4.71 -12.00 16.62
CA VAL A 220 -4.18 -12.22 15.26
C VAL A 220 -3.95 -13.70 14.99
N LEU A 221 -3.37 -14.45 15.93
CA LEU A 221 -3.16 -15.90 15.75
C LEU A 221 -4.48 -16.66 15.57
N MET A 222 -5.51 -16.35 16.37
CA MET A 222 -6.82 -16.98 16.21
C MET A 222 -7.48 -16.59 14.88
N GLU A 223 -7.39 -15.33 14.46
CA GLU A 223 -7.91 -14.87 13.15
C GLU A 223 -7.22 -15.59 11.99
N LEU A 224 -5.89 -15.75 12.04
CA LEU A 224 -5.12 -16.43 11.00
C LEU A 224 -5.37 -17.94 10.98
N PHE A 225 -5.62 -18.55 12.14
CA PHE A 225 -5.85 -19.99 12.24
C PHE A 225 -7.26 -20.41 11.80
N LEU A 226 -8.25 -19.53 11.98
CA LEU A 226 -9.65 -19.86 11.78
C LEU A 226 -10.02 -20.38 10.36
N PRO A 227 -9.50 -19.81 9.25
CA PRO A 227 -9.81 -20.30 7.90
C PRO A 227 -9.42 -21.77 7.72
N PHE A 228 -8.29 -22.18 8.28
CA PHE A 228 -7.80 -23.55 8.22
C PHE A 228 -8.70 -24.50 9.01
N LEU A 229 -9.12 -24.09 10.21
CA LEU A 229 -10.04 -24.87 11.05
C LEU A 229 -11.40 -25.04 10.38
N LEU A 230 -11.94 -23.96 9.79
CA LEU A 230 -13.20 -23.98 9.06
C LEU A 230 -13.15 -24.92 7.85
N TYR A 231 -12.13 -24.80 7.02
CA TYR A 231 -11.98 -25.63 5.82
C TYR A 231 -11.81 -27.10 6.20
N LEU A 232 -10.82 -27.42 7.04
CA LEU A 232 -10.52 -28.80 7.42
C LEU A 232 -11.67 -29.45 8.20
N GLY A 233 -12.34 -28.70 9.07
CA GLY A 233 -13.48 -29.19 9.84
C GLY A 233 -14.71 -29.49 8.96
N ALA A 234 -14.96 -28.67 7.94
CA ALA A 234 -16.03 -28.88 6.98
C ALA A 234 -15.76 -30.10 6.08
N GLU A 235 -14.54 -30.23 5.55
CA GLU A 235 -14.14 -31.40 4.74
C GLU A 235 -14.26 -32.71 5.52
N GLN A 236 -13.91 -32.73 6.81
CA GLN A 236 -14.12 -33.90 7.68
C GLN A 236 -15.61 -34.25 7.87
N CYS A 237 -16.50 -33.27 7.74
CA CYS A 237 -17.94 -33.48 7.78
C CYS A 237 -18.53 -33.81 6.39
N HIS A 238 -17.70 -33.97 5.36
CA HIS A 238 -18.11 -34.17 3.97
C HIS A 238 -19.03 -33.04 3.44
N VAL A 239 -18.79 -31.81 3.90
CA VAL A 239 -19.48 -30.61 3.42
C VAL A 239 -18.48 -29.61 2.86
N SER A 240 -18.93 -28.67 2.03
CA SER A 240 -18.03 -27.76 1.32
C SER A 240 -17.22 -26.86 2.28
N GLY A 241 -15.90 -27.06 2.33
CA GLY A 241 -15.00 -26.23 3.13
C GLY A 241 -14.94 -24.78 2.67
N ILE A 242 -15.02 -24.55 1.37
CA ILE A 242 -15.04 -23.20 0.78
C ILE A 242 -16.26 -22.40 1.27
N LEU A 243 -17.45 -22.99 1.20
CA LEU A 243 -18.68 -22.32 1.63
C LEU A 243 -18.73 -22.12 3.14
N ALA A 244 -18.17 -23.05 3.92
CA ALA A 244 -18.01 -22.87 5.35
C ALA A 244 -17.14 -21.65 5.68
N VAL A 245 -16.00 -21.51 5.00
CA VAL A 245 -15.08 -20.38 5.19
C VAL A 245 -15.72 -19.05 4.79
N VAL A 246 -16.41 -19.01 3.64
CA VAL A 246 -17.10 -17.81 3.15
C VAL A 246 -18.25 -17.40 4.08
N ALA A 247 -19.11 -18.36 4.47
CA ALA A 247 -20.22 -18.11 5.38
C ALA A 247 -19.73 -17.60 6.74
N ALA A 248 -18.63 -18.17 7.23
CA ALA A 248 -18.02 -17.71 8.47
C ALA A 248 -17.41 -16.31 8.34
N GLY A 249 -16.63 -16.04 7.29
CA GLY A 249 -16.03 -14.72 7.04
C GLY A 249 -17.07 -13.61 6.93
N LEU A 250 -18.19 -13.86 6.26
CA LEU A 250 -19.33 -12.93 6.17
C LEU A 250 -20.05 -12.71 7.51
N THR A 251 -19.95 -13.64 8.45
CA THR A 251 -20.73 -13.62 9.71
C THR A 251 -19.93 -13.07 10.87
N ILE A 252 -18.66 -13.45 10.96
CA ILE A 252 -17.75 -13.10 12.03
C ILE A 252 -17.56 -11.59 12.15
N ARG A 253 -17.38 -11.13 13.39
CA ARG A 253 -17.14 -9.73 13.74
C ARG A 253 -15.97 -9.67 14.72
N PHE A 254 -14.75 -9.62 14.17
CA PHE A 254 -13.55 -9.50 14.99
C PHE A 254 -13.24 -8.06 15.39
N ASP A 255 -13.77 -7.09 14.65
CA ASP A 255 -13.52 -5.69 14.94
C ASP A 255 -14.02 -5.32 16.33
N ARG A 256 -13.09 -4.78 17.14
CA ARG A 256 -13.43 -4.16 18.40
C ARG A 256 -14.31 -2.94 18.11
N THR A 257 -15.62 -3.05 18.33
CA THR A 257 -16.54 -1.92 18.31
C THR A 257 -16.39 -1.11 19.60
N GLY A 258 -15.87 0.11 19.51
CA GLY A 258 -15.65 1.02 20.64
C GLY A 258 -14.71 2.17 20.27
N ILE A 259 -14.70 3.23 21.08
CA ILE A 259 -13.81 4.39 20.92
C ILE A 259 -12.68 4.24 21.96
N GLY A 260 -11.44 4.04 21.50
CA GLY A 260 -10.27 3.96 22.39
C GLY A 260 -8.96 3.63 21.66
N PRO A 261 -7.80 4.13 22.12
CA PRO A 261 -6.52 3.97 21.43
C PRO A 261 -6.06 2.51 21.34
N ASN A 262 -6.31 1.71 22.38
CA ASN A 262 -6.02 0.27 22.37
C ASN A 262 -6.87 -0.53 21.36
N VAL A 263 -8.08 -0.06 21.08
CA VAL A 263 -9.00 -0.67 20.09
C VAL A 263 -8.50 -0.39 18.67
N ALA A 264 -8.14 0.86 18.39
CA ALA A 264 -7.59 1.28 17.10
C ALA A 264 -6.25 0.59 16.81
N ARG A 265 -5.33 0.54 17.78
CA ARG A 265 -4.01 -0.10 17.63
C ARG A 265 -4.14 -1.59 17.26
N THR A 266 -4.99 -2.34 17.97
CA THR A 266 -5.19 -3.77 17.66
C THR A 266 -5.78 -3.98 16.27
N ASN A 267 -6.76 -3.16 15.85
CA ASN A 267 -7.35 -3.24 14.51
C ASN A 267 -6.33 -2.88 13.41
N ILE A 268 -5.47 -1.88 13.63
CA ILE A 268 -4.39 -1.51 12.70
C ILE A 268 -3.38 -2.64 12.55
N VAL A 269 -2.97 -3.27 13.65
CA VAL A 269 -2.02 -4.38 13.61
C VAL A 269 -2.62 -5.58 12.87
N SER A 270 -3.86 -5.99 13.19
CA SER A 270 -4.53 -7.08 12.47
C SER A 270 -4.65 -6.78 10.97
N SER A 271 -5.12 -5.58 10.59
CA SER A 271 -5.20 -5.16 9.19
C SER A 271 -3.84 -5.16 8.48
N SER A 272 -2.77 -4.76 9.17
CA SER A 272 -1.41 -4.78 8.63
C SER A 272 -0.91 -6.21 8.39
N VAL A 273 -1.13 -7.12 9.35
CA VAL A 273 -0.75 -8.53 9.23
C VAL A 273 -1.50 -9.20 8.08
N TRP A 274 -2.83 -8.99 8.01
CA TRP A 274 -3.65 -9.48 6.90
C TRP A 274 -3.23 -8.89 5.56
N GLY A 275 -2.85 -7.61 5.52
CA GLY A 275 -2.33 -6.96 4.31
C GLY A 275 -1.06 -7.63 3.78
N VAL A 276 -0.09 -7.91 4.66
CA VAL A 276 1.15 -8.62 4.29
C VAL A 276 0.87 -10.07 3.90
N LEU A 277 0.03 -10.77 4.67
CA LEU A 277 -0.33 -12.16 4.39
C LEU A 277 -1.08 -12.29 3.06
N SER A 278 -2.10 -11.47 2.83
CA SER A 278 -2.86 -11.44 1.58
C SER A 278 -1.98 -11.12 0.39
N PHE A 279 -1.11 -10.11 0.49
CA PHE A 279 -0.15 -9.80 -0.57
C PHE A 279 0.78 -10.99 -0.86
N SER A 280 1.24 -11.68 0.20
CA SER A 280 2.13 -12.82 0.07
C SER A 280 1.45 -14.05 -0.52
N LEU A 281 0.24 -14.39 -0.05
CA LEU A 281 -0.56 -15.50 -0.57
C LEU A 281 -0.94 -15.24 -2.02
N ASN A 282 -1.52 -14.08 -2.34
CA ASN A 282 -1.87 -13.73 -3.72
C ASN A 282 -0.65 -13.74 -4.64
N GLY A 283 0.47 -13.15 -4.19
CA GLY A 283 1.70 -13.17 -4.96
C GLY A 283 2.22 -14.58 -5.18
N ALA A 284 2.19 -15.43 -4.15
CA ALA A 284 2.56 -16.83 -4.26
C ALA A 284 1.69 -17.56 -5.28
N VAL A 285 0.37 -17.31 -5.27
CA VAL A 285 -0.53 -17.94 -6.24
C VAL A 285 -0.22 -17.49 -7.67
N PHE A 286 -0.01 -16.20 -7.92
CA PHE A 286 0.33 -15.71 -9.26
C PHE A 286 1.70 -16.19 -9.74
N ILE A 287 2.69 -16.32 -8.85
CA ILE A 287 3.99 -16.89 -9.16
C ILE A 287 3.86 -18.38 -9.49
N LEU A 288 3.13 -19.16 -8.68
CA LEU A 288 2.86 -20.57 -8.95
C LEU A 288 2.17 -20.76 -10.32
N LEU A 289 1.15 -19.95 -10.61
CA LEU A 289 0.52 -19.90 -11.94
C LEU A 289 1.56 -19.62 -13.04
N GLY A 290 2.43 -18.64 -12.84
CA GLY A 290 3.51 -18.32 -13.77
C GLY A 290 4.51 -19.46 -13.96
N MET A 291 4.81 -20.21 -12.91
CA MET A 291 5.76 -21.33 -13.00
C MET A 291 5.16 -22.54 -13.71
N LEU A 292 3.84 -22.74 -13.64
CA LEU A 292 3.14 -23.86 -14.27
C LEU A 292 2.79 -23.61 -15.75
N LEU A 293 2.77 -22.33 -16.15
CA LEU A 293 2.44 -21.89 -17.51
C LEU A 293 3.37 -22.50 -18.58
N PRO A 294 4.71 -22.48 -18.45
CA PRO A 294 5.62 -23.03 -19.45
C PRO A 294 5.38 -24.51 -19.76
N ASP A 295 5.22 -25.35 -18.74
CA ASP A 295 5.03 -26.79 -18.92
C ASP A 295 3.69 -27.10 -19.58
N ALA A 296 2.63 -26.43 -19.12
CA ALA A 296 1.31 -26.52 -19.73
C ALA A 296 1.32 -26.02 -21.18
N MET A 297 2.16 -25.03 -21.51
CA MET A 297 2.27 -24.51 -22.86
C MET A 297 3.09 -25.40 -23.78
N GLN A 298 4.25 -25.90 -23.33
CA GLN A 298 5.14 -26.74 -24.13
C GLN A 298 4.48 -28.06 -24.51
N ALA A 299 3.72 -28.69 -23.59
CA ALA A 299 3.06 -29.97 -23.83
C ALA A 299 2.14 -29.95 -25.07
N SER A 300 1.40 -28.85 -25.29
CA SER A 300 0.50 -28.71 -26.45
C SER A 300 1.13 -27.97 -27.64
N TRP A 301 2.14 -27.12 -27.41
CA TRP A 301 2.77 -26.33 -28.47
C TRP A 301 3.75 -27.15 -29.32
N ASP A 302 4.40 -28.14 -28.71
CA ASP A 302 5.35 -29.02 -29.40
C ASP A 302 4.67 -30.27 -30.00
N ASP A 303 3.35 -30.42 -29.82
CA ASP A 303 2.58 -31.51 -30.42
C ASP A 303 2.45 -31.31 -31.95
N PRO A 304 3.07 -32.18 -32.79
CA PRO A 304 3.03 -32.06 -34.25
C PRO A 304 1.63 -32.24 -34.85
N TYR A 305 0.68 -32.83 -34.10
CA TYR A 305 -0.66 -33.15 -34.58
C TYR A 305 -1.64 -31.98 -34.41
N ILE A 306 -1.27 -30.93 -33.69
CA ILE A 306 -2.14 -29.79 -33.37
C ILE A 306 -1.52 -28.51 -33.94
N SER A 307 -2.23 -27.80 -34.83
CA SER A 307 -1.72 -26.54 -35.36
C SER A 307 -1.76 -25.43 -34.30
N ASN A 308 -0.65 -24.74 -34.07
CA ASN A 308 -0.56 -23.64 -33.09
C ASN A 308 -1.55 -22.50 -33.39
N GLY A 309 -1.88 -22.29 -34.68
CA GLY A 309 -2.91 -21.33 -35.10
C GLY A 309 -4.33 -21.70 -34.62
N LEU A 310 -4.65 -23.00 -34.55
CA LEU A 310 -5.92 -23.48 -34.01
C LEU A 310 -6.00 -23.25 -32.50
N LEU A 311 -4.92 -23.54 -31.75
CA LEU A 311 -4.86 -23.28 -30.30
C LEU A 311 -5.08 -21.79 -29.97
N ILE A 312 -4.36 -20.90 -30.66
CA ILE A 312 -4.53 -19.44 -30.48
C ILE A 312 -5.95 -19.02 -30.89
N GLY A 313 -6.47 -19.55 -31.99
CA GLY A 313 -7.85 -19.29 -32.45
C GLY A 313 -8.89 -19.68 -31.41
N ILE A 314 -8.73 -20.83 -30.76
CA ILE A 314 -9.63 -21.32 -29.70
C ILE A 314 -9.50 -20.46 -28.44
N ILE A 315 -8.29 -20.08 -28.02
CA ILE A 315 -8.12 -19.16 -26.88
C ILE A 315 -8.86 -17.85 -27.14
N LEU A 316 -8.69 -17.25 -28.31
CA LEU A 316 -9.36 -16.00 -28.67
C LEU A 316 -10.88 -16.18 -28.75
N MET A 317 -11.35 -17.31 -29.29
CA MET A 317 -12.77 -17.64 -29.37
C MET A 317 -13.39 -17.80 -27.98
N VAL A 318 -12.80 -18.64 -27.11
CA VAL A 318 -13.26 -18.87 -25.74
C VAL A 318 -13.24 -17.57 -24.94
N THR A 319 -12.16 -16.78 -25.05
CA THR A 319 -12.06 -15.47 -24.40
C THR A 319 -13.14 -14.52 -24.90
N GLY A 320 -13.38 -14.49 -26.21
CA GLY A 320 -14.44 -13.72 -26.83
C GLY A 320 -15.82 -14.11 -26.31
N VAL A 321 -16.12 -15.41 -26.23
CA VAL A 321 -17.39 -15.94 -25.67
C VAL A 321 -17.56 -15.47 -24.23
N VAL A 322 -16.55 -15.65 -23.37
CA VAL A 322 -16.61 -15.26 -21.96
C VAL A 322 -16.86 -13.74 -21.81
N ILE A 323 -16.12 -12.90 -22.54
CA ILE A 323 -16.23 -11.44 -22.47
C ILE A 323 -17.58 -10.97 -23.00
N VAL A 324 -18.01 -11.47 -24.16
CA VAL A 324 -19.26 -11.07 -24.81
C VAL A 324 -20.45 -11.52 -23.96
N MET A 325 -20.45 -12.75 -23.45
CA MET A 325 -21.51 -13.25 -22.57
C MET A 325 -21.63 -12.37 -21.32
N ARG A 326 -20.50 -12.05 -20.68
CA ARG A 326 -20.49 -11.17 -19.50
C ARG A 326 -21.00 -9.77 -19.82
N PHE A 327 -20.54 -9.17 -20.91
CA PHE A 327 -21.00 -7.85 -21.35
C PHE A 327 -22.50 -7.82 -21.68
N CYS A 328 -22.99 -8.84 -22.39
CA CYS A 328 -24.41 -8.97 -22.73
C CYS A 328 -25.26 -9.17 -21.47
N TRP A 329 -24.80 -9.99 -20.52
CA TRP A 329 -25.51 -10.25 -19.27
C TRP A 329 -25.60 -8.98 -18.41
N ILE A 330 -24.49 -8.29 -18.19
CA ILE A 330 -24.44 -7.04 -17.42
C ILE A 330 -25.30 -5.96 -18.10
N SER A 331 -25.17 -5.81 -19.43
CA SER A 331 -25.96 -4.84 -20.20
C SER A 331 -27.46 -5.16 -20.14
N GLY A 332 -27.82 -6.43 -20.28
CA GLY A 332 -29.20 -6.92 -20.13
C GLY A 332 -29.74 -6.63 -18.73
N MET A 333 -28.95 -6.87 -17.69
CA MET A 333 -29.36 -6.62 -16.31
C MET A 333 -29.50 -5.11 -16.02
N LEU A 334 -28.59 -4.27 -16.53
CA LEU A 334 -28.69 -2.80 -16.43
C LEU A 334 -29.90 -2.24 -17.19
N ARG A 335 -30.30 -2.88 -18.30
CA ARG A 335 -31.49 -2.55 -19.11
C ARG A 335 -32.78 -2.93 -18.40
N ILE A 336 -32.80 -4.10 -17.76
CA ILE A 336 -33.97 -4.65 -17.06
C ILE A 336 -34.14 -4.00 -15.68
N ALA A 337 -33.04 -3.56 -15.05
CA ALA A 337 -33.04 -2.91 -13.75
C ALA A 337 -33.98 -1.69 -13.72
N ARG A 338 -35.01 -1.80 -12.86
CA ARG A 338 -35.94 -0.71 -12.57
C ARG A 338 -35.30 0.26 -11.59
N ASP A 339 -35.61 1.53 -11.76
CA ASP A 339 -35.23 2.56 -10.79
C ASP A 339 -35.88 2.28 -9.43
N VAL A 340 -35.11 2.39 -8.35
CA VAL A 340 -35.61 2.20 -6.98
C VAL A 340 -36.59 3.32 -6.60
N ASN A 341 -36.40 4.53 -7.14
CA ASN A 341 -37.22 5.69 -6.78
C ASN A 341 -38.41 5.90 -7.73
N THR A 342 -38.30 5.52 -9.00
CA THR A 342 -39.35 5.77 -10.01
C THR A 342 -40.04 4.52 -10.53
N GLY A 343 -39.54 3.32 -10.22
CA GLY A 343 -40.12 2.04 -10.67
C GLY A 343 -40.01 1.76 -12.17
N LEU A 344 -39.58 2.75 -12.96
CA LEU A 344 -39.51 2.69 -14.42
C LEU A 344 -38.19 2.05 -14.90
N ARG A 345 -38.26 1.40 -16.06
CA ARG A 345 -37.08 0.90 -16.77
C ARG A 345 -36.27 2.09 -17.30
N ARG A 346 -35.01 2.16 -16.92
CA ARG A 346 -34.12 3.24 -17.34
C ARG A 346 -33.56 2.96 -18.75
N LYS A 347 -33.38 4.01 -19.56
CA LYS A 347 -32.74 3.90 -20.89
C LYS A 347 -31.23 3.61 -20.73
N MET A 348 -30.66 2.92 -21.71
CA MET A 348 -29.20 2.70 -21.78
C MET A 348 -28.53 3.98 -22.29
N THR A 349 -28.00 4.78 -21.37
CA THR A 349 -27.15 5.94 -21.68
C THR A 349 -25.70 5.52 -21.93
N PHE A 350 -24.90 6.39 -22.55
CA PHE A 350 -23.47 6.15 -22.78
C PHE A 350 -22.72 5.78 -21.49
N GLU A 351 -22.99 6.46 -20.38
CA GLU A 351 -22.40 6.14 -19.08
C GLU A 351 -22.71 4.72 -18.57
N ARG A 352 -23.87 4.16 -18.92
CA ARG A 352 -24.24 2.80 -18.53
C ARG A 352 -23.57 1.74 -19.38
N TRP A 353 -23.41 2.01 -20.67
CA TRP A 353 -22.58 1.18 -21.55
C TRP A 353 -21.13 1.17 -21.07
N ARG A 354 -20.60 2.35 -20.71
CA ARG A 354 -19.28 2.47 -20.08
C ARG A 354 -19.22 1.72 -18.75
N SER A 355 -20.24 1.84 -17.90
CA SER A 355 -20.30 1.06 -16.65
C SER A 355 -20.38 -0.46 -16.89
N ALA A 356 -21.08 -0.90 -17.92
CA ALA A 356 -21.14 -2.31 -18.29
C ALA A 356 -19.77 -2.81 -18.73
N ALA A 357 -19.08 -2.04 -19.59
CA ALA A 357 -17.71 -2.35 -20.02
C ALA A 357 -16.74 -2.38 -18.82
N ILE A 358 -16.80 -1.40 -17.92
CA ILE A 358 -15.98 -1.37 -16.70
C ILE A 358 -16.22 -2.62 -15.84
N MET A 359 -17.48 -3.06 -15.68
CA MET A 359 -17.77 -4.30 -14.94
C MET A 359 -17.31 -5.56 -15.69
N THR A 360 -17.39 -5.60 -17.02
CA THR A 360 -16.93 -6.74 -17.82
C THR A 360 -15.43 -6.94 -17.73
N PHE A 361 -14.65 -5.86 -17.89
CA PHE A 361 -13.18 -5.91 -17.81
C PHE A 361 -12.67 -5.86 -16.37
N GLY A 362 -13.51 -5.42 -15.43
CA GLY A 362 -13.21 -5.37 -14.00
C GLY A 362 -13.38 -6.71 -13.28
N GLY A 363 -13.20 -7.84 -13.95
CA GLY A 363 -13.15 -9.16 -13.30
C GLY A 363 -12.36 -10.16 -14.15
N PRO A 364 -11.04 -10.01 -14.24
CA PRO A 364 -10.19 -10.96 -14.95
C PRO A 364 -10.34 -12.37 -14.36
N LYS A 365 -9.94 -13.37 -15.15
CA LYS A 365 -9.94 -14.77 -14.69
C LYS A 365 -8.78 -15.01 -13.75
N GLY A 366 -9.05 -15.84 -12.76
CA GLY A 366 -8.21 -16.01 -11.59
C GLY A 366 -7.51 -17.34 -11.51
N THR A 367 -6.77 -17.46 -10.43
CA THR A 367 -5.94 -18.61 -10.06
C THR A 367 -6.74 -19.87 -9.74
N ILE A 368 -7.96 -19.72 -9.21
CA ILE A 368 -8.88 -20.84 -8.93
C ILE A 368 -9.18 -21.64 -10.21
N THR A 369 -9.31 -20.97 -11.35
CA THR A 369 -9.47 -21.60 -12.67
C THR A 369 -8.39 -22.65 -12.91
N LEU A 370 -7.13 -22.26 -12.73
CA LEU A 370 -5.98 -23.09 -13.03
C LEU A 370 -5.93 -24.30 -12.09
N SER A 371 -6.16 -24.08 -10.79
CA SER A 371 -6.15 -25.15 -9.80
C SER A 371 -7.23 -26.19 -10.08
N LEU A 372 -8.41 -25.76 -10.51
CA LEU A 372 -9.45 -26.66 -11.00
C LEU A 372 -8.97 -27.46 -12.21
N MET A 373 -8.33 -26.83 -13.20
CA MET A 373 -7.81 -27.55 -14.38
C MET A 373 -6.75 -28.60 -14.00
N PHE A 374 -5.92 -28.34 -12.99
CA PHE A 374 -4.95 -29.34 -12.52
C PHE A 374 -5.59 -30.51 -11.77
N THR A 375 -6.82 -30.36 -11.27
CA THR A 375 -7.56 -31.47 -10.64
C THR A 375 -8.17 -32.44 -11.66
N ILE A 376 -8.11 -32.13 -12.96
CA ILE A 376 -8.57 -33.05 -14.01
C ILE A 376 -7.75 -34.35 -13.87
N PRO A 377 -8.42 -35.50 -13.65
CA PRO A 377 -7.74 -36.77 -13.45
C PRO A 377 -6.97 -37.17 -14.69
N TYR A 378 -5.85 -37.88 -14.52
CA TYR A 378 -5.06 -38.39 -15.64
C TYR A 378 -5.77 -39.49 -16.42
N ALA A 379 -6.72 -40.20 -15.79
CA ALA A 379 -7.45 -41.31 -16.40
C ALA A 379 -8.95 -41.25 -16.07
N ILE A 380 -9.76 -41.78 -16.99
CA ILE A 380 -11.21 -42.02 -16.82
C ILE A 380 -11.41 -43.36 -16.09
N SER A 381 -12.62 -43.62 -15.55
CA SER A 381 -13.02 -44.87 -14.86
C SER A 381 -12.66 -46.18 -15.60
N GLY A 382 -12.49 -46.13 -16.93
CA GLY A 382 -12.06 -47.26 -17.75
C GLY A 382 -10.54 -47.49 -17.85
N GLY A 383 -9.72 -46.69 -17.15
CA GLY A 383 -8.25 -46.77 -17.19
C GLY A 383 -7.58 -46.11 -18.40
N THR A 384 -8.37 -45.51 -19.30
CA THR A 384 -7.86 -44.74 -20.45
C THR A 384 -7.49 -43.32 -20.04
N SER A 385 -6.44 -42.75 -20.67
CA SER A 385 -6.03 -41.36 -20.44
C SER A 385 -7.18 -40.39 -20.68
N PHE A 386 -7.24 -39.32 -19.86
CA PHE A 386 -8.26 -38.30 -20.00
C PHE A 386 -8.10 -37.55 -21.34
N PRO A 387 -9.17 -37.31 -22.11
CA PRO A 387 -9.06 -36.75 -23.45
C PRO A 387 -8.66 -35.27 -23.40
N MET A 388 -7.61 -34.92 -24.13
CA MET A 388 -7.16 -33.55 -24.36
C MET A 388 -6.96 -32.71 -23.09
N ARG A 389 -6.45 -33.35 -22.01
CA ARG A 389 -6.26 -32.70 -20.71
C ARG A 389 -5.32 -31.50 -20.81
N ASP A 390 -4.18 -31.68 -21.48
CA ASP A 390 -3.12 -30.67 -21.51
C ASP A 390 -3.56 -29.47 -22.37
N GLU A 391 -4.34 -29.69 -23.42
CA GLU A 391 -4.95 -28.65 -24.24
C GLU A 391 -6.01 -27.84 -23.48
N LEU A 392 -6.78 -28.47 -22.58
CA LEU A 392 -7.72 -27.74 -21.72
C LEU A 392 -6.98 -26.84 -20.73
N ILE A 393 -5.88 -27.32 -20.15
CA ILE A 393 -5.01 -26.53 -19.27
C ILE A 393 -4.35 -25.38 -20.07
N PHE A 394 -3.90 -25.65 -21.31
CA PHE A 394 -3.35 -24.66 -22.23
C PHE A 394 -4.35 -23.54 -22.52
N ILE A 395 -5.58 -23.90 -22.90
CA ILE A 395 -6.64 -22.94 -23.21
C ILE A 395 -6.99 -22.12 -21.97
N ALA A 396 -7.18 -22.76 -20.81
CA ALA A 396 -7.48 -22.06 -19.56
C ALA A 396 -6.38 -21.05 -19.20
N SER A 397 -5.12 -21.46 -19.29
CA SER A 397 -3.96 -20.61 -19.00
C SER A 397 -3.88 -19.41 -19.96
N GLY A 398 -4.09 -19.64 -21.26
CA GLY A 398 -4.16 -18.59 -22.27
C GLY A 398 -5.29 -17.59 -22.01
N VAL A 399 -6.49 -18.06 -21.63
CA VAL A 399 -7.64 -17.20 -21.28
C VAL A 399 -7.34 -16.38 -20.01
N ILE A 400 -6.70 -16.95 -18.99
CA ILE A 400 -6.30 -16.22 -17.78
C ILE A 400 -5.36 -15.07 -18.13
N VAL A 401 -4.27 -15.37 -18.85
CA VAL A 401 -3.27 -14.36 -19.25
C VAL A 401 -3.92 -13.28 -20.11
N PHE A 402 -4.73 -13.66 -21.11
CA PHE A 402 -5.37 -12.70 -22.00
C PHE A 402 -6.37 -11.80 -21.26
N THR A 403 -7.20 -12.36 -20.38
CA THR A 403 -8.18 -11.57 -19.62
C THR A 403 -7.50 -10.64 -18.60
N LEU A 404 -6.39 -11.05 -17.98
CA LEU A 404 -5.58 -10.20 -17.11
C LEU A 404 -4.91 -9.05 -17.87
N LEU A 405 -4.31 -9.33 -19.04
CA LEU A 405 -3.73 -8.29 -19.91
C LEU A 405 -4.81 -7.28 -20.33
N LEU A 406 -5.98 -7.78 -20.73
CA LEU A 406 -7.09 -6.93 -21.14
C LEU A 406 -7.58 -6.07 -19.98
N ALA A 407 -7.71 -6.62 -18.78
CA ALA A 407 -8.06 -5.85 -17.58
C ALA A 407 -7.00 -4.78 -17.27
N ASN A 408 -5.72 -5.11 -17.38
CA ASN A 408 -4.61 -4.19 -17.10
C ASN A 408 -4.62 -2.97 -18.02
N PHE A 409 -4.88 -3.15 -19.32
CA PHE A 409 -4.83 -2.06 -20.28
C PHE A 409 -6.17 -1.35 -20.49
N LEU A 410 -7.29 -2.09 -20.61
CA LEU A 410 -8.59 -1.48 -20.91
C LEU A 410 -9.25 -0.84 -19.68
N LEU A 411 -9.05 -1.38 -18.47
CA LEU A 411 -9.74 -0.87 -17.29
C LEU A 411 -9.30 0.57 -16.94
N PRO A 412 -8.00 0.91 -16.94
CA PRO A 412 -7.56 2.30 -16.75
C PRO A 412 -8.02 3.24 -17.88
N LEU A 413 -8.08 2.77 -19.13
CA LEU A 413 -8.61 3.53 -20.27
C LEU A 413 -10.12 3.82 -20.13
N LEU A 414 -10.89 2.85 -19.64
CA LEU A 414 -12.34 2.99 -19.46
C LEU A 414 -12.70 3.75 -18.18
N ALA A 415 -11.89 3.66 -17.13
CA ALA A 415 -12.11 4.30 -15.83
C ALA A 415 -10.84 5.02 -15.33
N PRO A 416 -10.35 6.07 -16.02
CA PRO A 416 -9.13 6.76 -15.63
C PRO A 416 -9.19 7.24 -14.18
N ASN A 417 -8.12 6.98 -13.44
CA ASN A 417 -8.04 7.35 -12.04
C ASN A 417 -7.67 8.83 -11.87
N HIS A 418 -8.66 9.65 -11.49
CA HIS A 418 -8.46 11.07 -11.19
C HIS A 418 -8.20 11.34 -9.68
N SER A 419 -7.87 10.31 -8.90
CA SER A 419 -7.57 10.50 -7.46
C SER A 419 -6.31 11.33 -7.21
N GLY A 420 -5.37 11.34 -8.16
CA GLY A 420 -4.24 12.27 -8.17
C GLY A 420 -4.68 13.73 -8.23
N ASP A 421 -5.66 14.05 -9.10
CA ASP A 421 -6.20 15.40 -9.25
C ASP A 421 -6.92 15.89 -7.99
N LYS A 422 -7.67 15.02 -7.31
CA LYS A 422 -8.35 15.38 -6.04
C LYS A 422 -7.39 15.63 -4.88
N ALA A 423 -6.28 14.87 -4.83
CA ALA A 423 -5.23 15.14 -3.87
C ALA A 423 -4.50 16.45 -4.21
N ALA A 424 -4.24 16.72 -5.49
CA ALA A 424 -3.69 17.99 -5.96
C ALA A 424 -4.59 19.19 -5.62
N GLU A 425 -5.91 19.05 -5.79
CA GLU A 425 -6.92 20.08 -5.45
C GLU A 425 -7.02 20.32 -3.93
N LEU A 426 -6.71 19.31 -3.10
CA LEU A 426 -6.71 19.43 -1.63
C LEU A 426 -5.42 20.03 -1.06
N ILE A 427 -4.30 19.97 -1.77
CA ILE A 427 -3.02 20.52 -1.29
C ILE A 427 -3.08 22.03 -1.00
N PRO A 428 -3.59 22.91 -1.89
CA PRO A 428 -3.65 24.35 -1.58
C PRO A 428 -4.51 24.63 -0.36
N ILE A 429 -5.69 24.00 -0.27
CA ILE A 429 -6.58 24.09 0.90
C ILE A 429 -5.86 23.62 2.17
N THR A 430 -5.06 22.55 2.08
CA THR A 430 -4.28 22.06 3.22
C THR A 430 -3.21 23.07 3.63
N ILE A 431 -2.55 23.73 2.67
CA ILE A 431 -1.56 24.79 2.96
C ILE A 431 -2.24 25.96 3.68
N ASP A 432 -3.43 26.38 3.25
CA ASP A 432 -4.17 27.47 3.86
C ASP A 432 -4.56 27.16 5.32
N VAL A 433 -5.07 25.95 5.57
CA VAL A 433 -5.35 25.47 6.94
C VAL A 433 -4.09 25.51 7.81
N LEU A 434 -2.95 25.04 7.29
CA LEU A 434 -1.69 25.03 8.04
C LEU A 434 -1.16 26.45 8.30
N ARG A 435 -1.32 27.39 7.36
CA ARG A 435 -0.93 28.80 7.56
C ARG A 435 -1.78 29.46 8.63
N ALA A 436 -3.10 29.31 8.55
CA ALA A 436 -4.02 29.82 9.57
C ALA A 436 -3.72 29.21 10.96
N THR A 437 -3.33 27.93 11.01
CA THR A 437 -2.92 27.28 12.26
C THR A 437 -1.64 27.90 12.82
N VAL A 438 -0.66 28.18 11.97
CA VAL A 438 0.59 28.85 12.39
C VAL A 438 0.31 30.27 12.89
N GLU A 439 -0.59 31.01 12.23
CA GLU A 439 -1.00 32.35 12.64
C GLU A 439 -1.67 32.34 14.03
N GLU A 440 -2.63 31.45 14.24
CA GLU A 440 -3.31 31.25 15.53
C GLU A 440 -2.31 30.84 16.63
N LEU A 441 -1.40 29.91 16.35
CA LEU A 441 -0.35 29.50 17.29
C LEU A 441 0.59 30.65 17.64
N THR A 442 0.90 31.51 16.66
CA THR A 442 1.75 32.68 16.86
C THR A 442 1.07 33.70 17.77
N GLY A 443 -0.25 33.88 17.63
CA GLY A 443 -1.06 34.75 18.51
C GLY A 443 -1.14 34.27 19.97
N ARG A 444 -0.89 32.98 20.23
CA ARG A 444 -0.94 32.36 21.57
C ARG A 444 0.42 32.24 22.26
N ILE A 445 1.46 32.85 21.70
CA ILE A 445 2.80 32.83 22.29
C ILE A 445 2.82 33.66 23.58
N THR A 446 3.18 33.01 24.67
CA THR A 446 3.44 33.58 26.00
C THR A 446 4.91 33.35 26.37
N PRO A 447 5.46 34.10 27.36
CA PRO A 447 6.84 33.91 27.80
C PRO A 447 7.15 32.48 28.26
N GLU A 448 6.15 31.76 28.79
CA GLU A 448 6.29 30.40 29.33
C GLU A 448 6.20 29.31 28.25
N ASN A 449 5.35 29.47 27.23
CA ASN A 449 5.14 28.47 26.17
C ASN A 449 5.94 28.75 24.88
N ARG A 450 6.80 29.78 24.88
CA ARG A 450 7.46 30.27 23.65
C ARG A 450 8.29 29.19 22.94
N ARG A 451 9.16 28.49 23.66
CA ARG A 451 9.99 27.40 23.09
C ARG A 451 9.16 26.26 22.50
N PRO A 452 8.25 25.61 23.26
CA PRO A 452 7.46 24.51 22.72
C PRO A 452 6.59 24.94 21.55
N THR A 453 6.01 26.14 21.58
CA THR A 453 5.19 26.67 20.48
C THR A 453 6.02 26.92 19.21
N LEU A 454 7.23 27.47 19.33
CA LEU A 454 8.12 27.67 18.19
C LEU A 454 8.58 26.34 17.56
N MET A 455 8.81 25.29 18.36
CA MET A 455 9.13 23.95 17.84
C MET A 455 7.98 23.36 17.02
N VAL A 456 6.74 23.56 17.48
CA VAL A 456 5.55 23.15 16.74
C VAL A 456 5.42 23.96 15.44
N ILE A 457 5.52 25.30 15.51
CA ILE A 457 5.47 26.17 14.33
C ILE A 457 6.52 25.79 13.28
N ASP A 458 7.74 25.45 13.67
CA ASP A 458 8.78 24.95 12.75
C ASP A 458 8.35 23.66 12.03
N SER A 459 7.77 22.70 12.76
CA SER A 459 7.21 21.47 12.17
C SER A 459 6.10 21.76 11.15
N TYR A 460 5.22 22.73 11.43
CA TYR A 460 4.18 23.17 10.49
C TYR A 460 4.77 23.85 9.25
N THR A 461 5.76 24.72 9.45
CA THR A 461 6.45 25.44 8.36
C THR A 461 7.15 24.47 7.41
N LYS A 462 7.85 23.46 7.94
CA LYS A 462 8.45 22.37 7.16
C LYS A 462 7.40 21.55 6.40
N ARG A 463 6.23 21.31 7.00
CA ARG A 463 5.10 20.62 6.35
C ARG A 463 4.52 21.45 5.20
N ILE A 464 4.37 22.76 5.36
CA ILE A 464 3.94 23.70 4.32
C ILE A 464 4.93 23.69 3.15
N SER A 465 6.24 23.80 3.43
CA SER A 465 7.29 23.79 2.39
C SER A 465 7.27 22.50 1.55
N ARG A 466 7.16 21.33 2.19
CA ARG A 466 7.02 20.04 1.48
C ARG A 466 5.76 19.95 0.61
N LEU A 467 4.66 20.59 1.03
CA LEU A 467 3.43 20.62 0.25
C LEU A 467 3.53 21.56 -0.94
N LYS A 468 4.15 22.74 -0.77
CA LYS A 468 4.47 23.67 -1.88
C LYS A 468 5.36 23.01 -2.94
N GLN A 469 6.35 22.22 -2.52
CA GLN A 469 7.23 21.49 -3.44
C GLN A 469 6.45 20.49 -4.33
N ARG A 470 5.37 19.88 -3.83
CA ARG A 470 4.55 18.93 -4.60
C ARG A 470 3.68 19.59 -5.66
N ILE A 471 3.36 20.87 -5.53
CA ILE A 471 2.53 21.63 -6.48
C ILE A 471 3.35 22.47 -7.46
N GLY A 472 4.69 22.46 -7.35
CA GLY A 472 5.58 23.16 -8.28
C GLY A 472 5.63 24.68 -8.09
N GLU A 473 5.14 25.21 -6.97
CA GLU A 473 5.10 26.65 -6.66
C GLU A 473 6.36 27.16 -5.93
N GLY A 474 7.57 26.75 -6.33
CA GLY A 474 8.79 27.33 -5.78
C GLY A 474 10.03 27.00 -6.59
N ASP A 475 10.99 27.92 -6.65
CA ASP A 475 12.35 27.69 -7.15
C ASP A 475 13.23 27.20 -5.97
N PRO A 476 13.37 25.87 -5.76
CA PRO A 476 14.01 25.33 -4.56
C PRO A 476 15.52 25.61 -4.57
N GLN A 477 16.09 25.76 -5.77
CA GLN A 477 17.53 25.96 -5.95
C GLN A 477 17.95 27.37 -5.52
N GLY A 478 17.10 28.39 -5.76
CA GLY A 478 17.36 29.76 -5.34
C GLY A 478 17.41 29.93 -3.82
N PHE A 479 16.42 29.38 -3.11
CA PHE A 479 16.34 29.46 -1.65
C PHE A 479 17.45 28.65 -0.95
N GLU A 480 17.73 27.43 -1.42
CA GLU A 480 18.79 26.58 -0.86
C GLU A 480 20.19 27.17 -1.05
N ARG A 481 20.45 27.79 -2.21
CA ARG A 481 21.69 28.54 -2.46
C ARG A 481 21.85 29.69 -1.49
N LEU A 482 20.78 30.48 -1.26
CA LEU A 482 20.81 31.60 -0.33
C LEU A 482 21.08 31.14 1.12
N GLN A 483 20.52 30.01 1.54
CA GLN A 483 20.80 29.43 2.86
C GLN A 483 22.27 28.98 3.00
N ILE A 484 22.85 28.38 1.96
CA ILE A 484 24.27 27.99 1.96
C ILE A 484 25.16 29.22 2.02
N GLU A 485 24.82 30.27 1.27
CA GLU A 485 25.56 31.53 1.25
C GLU A 485 25.49 32.24 2.61
N ALA A 486 24.32 32.25 3.27
CA ALA A 486 24.17 32.78 4.62
C ALA A 486 25.06 32.08 5.65
N LEU A 487 25.20 30.74 5.56
CA LEU A 487 26.15 29.99 6.39
C LEU A 487 27.62 30.32 6.07
N HIS A 488 27.92 30.71 4.83
CA HIS A 488 29.26 31.19 4.46
C HIS A 488 29.56 32.57 5.07
N TRP A 489 28.60 33.49 5.10
CA TRP A 489 28.73 34.78 5.78
C TRP A 489 28.92 34.60 7.29
N GLU A 490 28.15 33.72 7.92
CA GLU A 490 28.30 33.39 9.35
C GLU A 490 29.69 32.84 9.66
N LYS A 491 30.20 31.95 8.79
CA LYS A 491 31.55 31.40 8.91
C LYS A 491 32.64 32.47 8.78
N GLU A 492 32.50 33.39 7.83
CA GLU A 492 33.46 34.46 7.59
C GLU A 492 33.53 35.40 8.79
N PHE A 493 32.38 35.82 9.30
CA PHE A 493 32.28 36.64 10.51
C PHE A 493 33.01 36.02 11.70
N VAL A 494 32.73 34.75 12.01
CA VAL A 494 33.38 34.05 13.14
C VAL A 494 34.88 33.88 12.92
N ARG A 495 35.32 33.64 11.68
CA ARG A 495 36.74 33.50 11.35
C ARG A 495 37.49 34.82 11.56
N ASP A 496 36.89 35.92 11.15
CA ASP A 496 37.50 37.25 11.25
C ASP A 496 37.54 37.70 12.71
N HIS A 497 36.48 37.45 13.48
CA HIS A 497 36.47 37.67 14.93
C HIS A 497 37.55 36.86 15.66
N LEU A 498 37.76 35.59 15.28
CA LEU A 498 38.84 34.75 15.83
C LEU A 498 40.23 35.33 15.51
N ALA A 499 40.42 35.94 14.33
CA ALA A 499 41.68 36.55 13.95
C ALA A 499 41.96 37.83 14.77
N GLU A 500 40.94 38.63 15.04
CA GLU A 500 41.02 39.82 15.89
C GLU A 500 41.42 39.47 17.33
N ILE A 501 40.75 38.48 17.94
CA ILE A 501 41.06 38.01 19.30
C ILE A 501 42.49 37.47 19.39
N LYS A 502 43.01 36.83 18.34
CA LYS A 502 44.39 36.32 18.29
C LYS A 502 45.43 37.42 18.09
N ALA A 503 45.05 38.55 17.49
CA ALA A 503 45.91 39.70 17.25
C ALA A 503 45.96 40.67 18.44
N ASP A 504 44.95 40.65 19.31
CA ASP A 504 44.88 41.51 20.48
C ASP A 504 45.87 41.05 21.59
N ALA A 505 47.00 41.73 21.66
CA ALA A 505 48.05 41.48 22.65
C ALA A 505 47.74 42.07 24.04
N SER A 506 46.61 42.77 24.22
CA SER A 506 46.23 43.44 25.47
C SER A 506 45.24 42.65 26.34
N MET A 507 44.65 41.58 25.81
CA MET A 507 43.68 40.74 26.52
C MET A 507 44.32 39.84 27.58
N ASP A 508 43.58 39.57 28.66
CA ASP A 508 44.00 38.56 29.64
C ASP A 508 44.01 37.17 29.00
N LYS A 509 45.01 36.35 29.32
CA LYS A 509 45.24 35.05 28.66
C LYS A 509 44.07 34.08 28.88
N ALA A 510 43.45 34.11 30.06
CA ALA A 510 42.32 33.24 30.38
C ALA A 510 41.05 33.63 29.60
N GLU A 511 40.81 34.93 29.40
CA GLU A 511 39.69 35.44 28.61
C GLU A 511 39.92 35.20 27.10
N GLN A 512 41.16 35.36 26.65
CA GLN A 512 41.54 35.04 25.28
C GLN A 512 41.37 33.55 24.95
N GLU A 513 41.73 32.64 25.86
CA GLU A 513 41.52 31.19 25.67
C GLU A 513 40.03 30.82 25.61
N LEU A 514 39.19 31.47 26.44
CA LEU A 514 37.73 31.32 26.46
C LEU A 514 37.07 31.71 25.13
N GLU A 515 37.40 32.90 24.62
CA GLU A 515 36.82 33.43 23.37
C GLU A 515 37.31 32.64 22.14
N VAL A 516 38.59 32.22 22.14
CA VAL A 516 39.12 31.34 21.09
C VAL A 516 38.39 30.00 21.08
N GLU A 517 38.13 29.39 22.23
CA GLU A 517 37.41 28.12 22.30
C GLU A 517 35.93 28.26 21.88
N ALA A 518 35.27 29.36 22.22
CA ALA A 518 33.91 29.67 21.76
C ALA A 518 33.84 29.80 20.22
N CYS A 519 34.77 30.55 19.63
CA CYS A 519 34.90 30.69 18.17
C CYS A 519 35.15 29.35 17.48
N GLU A 520 36.08 28.53 18.01
CA GLU A 520 36.41 27.22 17.44
C GLU A 520 35.22 26.25 17.49
N ARG A 521 34.44 26.23 18.59
CA ARG A 521 33.22 25.41 18.70
C ARG A 521 32.13 25.84 17.71
N MET A 522 31.93 27.14 17.54
CA MET A 522 30.96 27.68 16.58
C MET A 522 31.37 27.38 15.13
N LEU A 523 32.66 27.55 14.79
CA LEU A 523 33.19 27.16 13.47
C LEU A 523 32.99 25.67 13.17
N ASP A 524 33.19 24.80 14.15
CA ASP A 524 32.94 23.36 14.00
C ASP A 524 31.45 23.06 13.74
N GLN A 525 30.52 23.78 14.39
CA GLN A 525 29.08 23.66 14.15
C GLN A 525 28.71 24.10 12.73
N ILE A 526 29.17 25.28 12.30
CA ILE A 526 28.90 25.82 10.96
C ILE A 526 29.51 24.92 9.87
N MET A 527 30.74 24.45 10.06
CA MET A 527 31.41 23.54 9.12
C MET A 527 30.71 22.18 9.02
N ASN A 528 30.06 21.70 10.08
CA ASN A 528 29.23 20.50 10.02
C ASN A 528 27.92 20.75 9.27
N ALA A 529 27.27 21.90 9.48
CA ALA A 529 26.06 22.29 8.75
C ALA A 529 26.32 22.44 7.24
N LEU A 530 27.38 23.18 6.87
CA LEU A 530 27.83 23.34 5.47
C LEU A 530 28.15 21.99 4.81
N ARG A 531 28.73 21.05 5.56
CA ARG A 531 29.02 19.70 5.03
C ARG A 531 27.74 18.92 4.72
N HIS A 532 26.69 19.06 5.52
CA HIS A 532 25.43 18.38 5.24
C HIS A 532 24.69 19.03 4.07
N ALA A 533 24.64 20.37 4.03
CA ALA A 533 24.01 21.12 2.94
C ALA A 533 24.67 20.86 1.56
N SER A 534 26.01 20.79 1.52
CA SER A 534 26.75 20.46 0.28
C SER A 534 26.63 19.01 -0.17
N THR A 535 26.31 18.07 0.72
CA THR A 535 26.14 16.65 0.35
C THR A 535 24.80 16.40 -0.33
N ASP A 536 23.77 17.16 0.03
CA ASP A 536 22.43 17.06 -0.57
C ASP A 536 22.34 17.80 -1.92
N ALA A 537 23.05 18.92 -2.10
CA ALA A 537 23.11 19.65 -3.37
C ALA A 537 23.77 18.83 -4.50
N ASP A 538 24.83 18.08 -4.20
CA ASP A 538 25.54 17.22 -5.17
C ASP A 538 24.80 15.91 -5.47
N ALA A 539 23.87 15.46 -4.59
CA ALA A 539 23.13 14.21 -4.76
C ALA A 539 22.14 14.23 -5.95
N ASN A 540 21.83 15.42 -6.48
CA ASN A 540 20.98 15.61 -7.66
C ASN A 540 21.77 15.71 -8.98
N SER A 541 23.10 15.64 -8.95
CA SER A 541 23.94 15.53 -10.15
C SER A 541 24.60 14.14 -10.17
N GLY A 542 24.25 13.33 -11.17
CA GLY A 542 24.63 11.92 -11.22
C GLY A 542 26.16 11.69 -11.19
N HIS A 543 26.62 10.79 -10.32
CA HIS A 543 27.40 9.59 -10.65
C HIS A 543 28.07 8.98 -9.40
N THR A 544 27.96 7.65 -9.29
CA THR A 544 28.29 6.75 -8.17
C THR A 544 29.78 6.53 -7.88
N VAL A 545 30.69 7.42 -8.30
CA VAL A 545 32.15 7.15 -8.29
C VAL A 545 32.95 7.98 -7.26
N SER A 546 32.39 9.06 -6.70
CA SER A 546 33.13 9.92 -5.74
C SER A 546 33.09 9.43 -4.27
N GLN A 547 32.13 8.58 -3.90
CA GLN A 547 31.89 8.17 -2.51
C GLN A 547 33.00 7.26 -1.93
N VAL A 548 33.71 6.52 -2.79
CA VAL A 548 34.83 5.63 -2.35
C VAL A 548 36.12 6.43 -2.15
N ARG A 549 36.39 7.42 -3.01
CA ARG A 549 37.61 8.27 -2.89
C ARG A 549 37.53 9.24 -1.70
N GLY A 550 36.34 9.73 -1.34
CA GLY A 550 36.14 10.59 -0.16
C GLY A 550 36.36 9.86 1.17
N ARG A 551 35.91 8.60 1.29
CA ARG A 551 36.08 7.80 2.51
C ARG A 551 37.55 7.42 2.78
N LEU A 552 38.36 7.20 1.74
CA LEU A 552 39.78 6.89 1.89
C LEU A 552 40.60 8.10 2.41
N ARG A 553 40.30 9.31 1.93
CA ARG A 553 40.91 10.56 2.45
C ARG A 553 40.41 10.91 3.85
N MET A 554 39.17 10.54 4.21
CA MET A 554 38.63 10.69 5.56
C MET A 554 39.34 9.78 6.59
N PHE A 555 39.69 8.55 6.22
CA PHE A 555 40.46 7.67 7.11
C PHE A 555 41.87 8.22 7.37
N GLN A 556 42.53 8.75 6.33
CA GLN A 556 43.86 9.39 6.45
C GLN A 556 43.86 10.69 7.27
N ARG A 557 42.76 11.44 7.31
CA ARG A 557 42.66 12.67 8.14
C ARG A 557 42.16 12.40 9.57
N ARG A 558 41.37 11.34 9.79
CA ARG A 558 40.96 10.90 11.15
C ARG A 558 42.15 10.42 11.98
N THR A 559 43.14 9.76 11.37
CA THR A 559 44.38 9.37 12.08
C THR A 559 45.22 10.59 12.47
N GLY A 560 45.27 11.64 11.64
CA GLY A 560 45.98 12.89 11.95
C GLY A 560 45.33 13.76 13.03
N THR A 561 44.00 13.73 13.16
CA THR A 561 43.26 14.47 14.21
C THR A 561 43.21 13.74 15.54
N LEU A 562 43.18 12.40 15.54
CA LEU A 562 43.38 11.59 16.75
C LEU A 562 44.79 11.75 17.31
N ALA A 563 45.82 11.78 16.45
CA ALA A 563 47.20 12.05 16.85
C ALA A 563 47.38 13.44 17.48
N LYS A 564 46.66 14.46 16.99
CA LYS A 564 46.65 15.80 17.60
C LYS A 564 45.85 15.87 18.91
N ARG A 565 44.74 15.14 19.03
CA ARG A 565 43.95 15.03 20.28
C ARG A 565 44.68 14.29 21.40
N THR A 566 45.55 13.34 21.07
CA THR A 566 46.42 12.69 22.07
C THR A 566 47.60 13.58 22.47
N MET A 567 48.12 14.38 21.53
CA MET A 567 49.23 15.31 21.79
C MET A 567 48.79 16.54 22.61
N SER A 568 47.55 17.01 22.43
CA SER A 568 46.99 18.14 23.20
C SER A 568 46.58 17.74 24.62
N LYS A 569 46.28 16.46 24.87
CA LYS A 569 45.99 15.95 26.23
C LYS A 569 47.22 15.81 27.13
N ILE A 570 48.43 15.85 26.56
CA ILE A 570 49.70 15.65 27.30
C ILE A 570 50.34 17.00 27.68
N ARG A 571 49.81 18.13 27.21
CA ARG A 571 50.43 19.44 27.43
C ARG A 571 49.41 20.40 28.06
N HIS A 572 49.61 20.67 29.34
CA HIS A 572 48.97 21.68 30.21
C HIS A 572 47.89 21.19 31.18
N THR A 573 48.38 20.94 32.39
CA THR A 573 47.78 21.34 33.67
C THR A 573 47.34 22.82 33.67
N THR A 574 46.24 23.12 34.40
CA THR A 574 45.56 24.41 34.77
C THR A 574 44.61 25.09 33.77
N PRO A 575 43.47 25.70 34.20
CA PRO A 575 42.51 25.38 35.28
C PRO A 575 41.09 25.07 34.73
N LEU A 576 40.14 24.68 35.60
CA LEU A 576 38.74 24.42 35.25
C LEU A 576 38.05 25.70 34.73
N VAL A 577 37.90 25.83 33.42
CA VAL A 577 36.98 26.78 32.80
C VAL A 577 35.57 26.20 32.88
N SER A 578 34.61 26.97 33.39
CA SER A 578 33.21 26.54 33.49
C SER A 578 32.64 26.35 32.07
N GLU A 579 32.04 25.19 31.78
CA GLU A 579 31.31 24.99 30.51
C GLU A 579 30.21 26.03 30.30
N ASP A 580 29.66 26.58 31.38
CA ASP A 580 28.64 27.63 31.33
C ASP A 580 29.19 28.94 30.76
N ASP A 581 30.45 29.27 31.03
CA ASP A 581 31.10 30.50 30.56
C ASP A 581 31.43 30.41 29.06
N ILE A 582 31.95 29.26 28.60
CA ILE A 582 32.18 29.00 27.18
C ILE A 582 30.86 29.03 26.42
N PHE A 583 29.80 28.45 26.99
CA PHE A 583 28.47 28.48 26.39
C PHE A 583 27.92 29.91 26.31
N ALA A 584 28.11 30.72 27.35
CA ALA A 584 27.68 32.12 27.36
C ALA A 584 28.38 32.94 26.27
N ARG A 585 29.70 32.79 26.11
CA ARG A 585 30.48 33.45 25.06
C ARG A 585 30.11 32.97 23.66
N THR A 586 29.96 31.65 23.47
CA THR A 586 29.51 31.07 22.19
C THR A 586 28.13 31.60 21.77
N ARG A 587 27.21 31.74 22.74
CA ARG A 587 25.87 32.29 22.51
C ARG A 587 25.91 33.76 22.10
N GLN A 588 26.76 34.56 22.74
CA GLN A 588 26.91 35.98 22.41
C GLN A 588 27.47 36.14 20.99
N LEU A 589 28.53 35.40 20.68
CA LEU A 589 29.09 35.32 19.33
C LEU A 589 28.06 34.87 18.28
N GLN A 590 27.19 33.92 18.63
CA GLN A 590 26.12 33.44 17.75
C GLN A 590 25.05 34.51 17.49
N VAL A 591 24.73 35.33 18.48
CA VAL A 591 23.82 36.47 18.31
C VAL A 591 24.44 37.51 17.38
N ASP A 592 25.71 37.85 17.59
CA ASP A 592 26.42 38.84 16.77
C ASP A 592 26.54 38.38 15.30
N ALA A 593 26.80 37.08 15.08
CA ALA A 593 26.84 36.52 13.73
C ALA A 593 25.46 36.49 13.05
N ILE A 594 24.39 36.26 13.80
CA ILE A 594 23.01 36.32 13.28
C ILE A 594 22.64 37.75 12.88
N GLU A 595 22.99 38.75 13.68
CA GLU A 595 22.80 40.16 13.32
C GLU A 595 23.56 40.51 12.04
N HIS A 596 24.83 40.09 11.93
CA HIS A 596 25.63 40.28 10.72
C HIS A 596 24.98 39.67 9.46
N VAL A 597 24.42 38.46 9.57
CA VAL A 597 23.73 37.81 8.45
C VAL A 597 22.42 38.52 8.09
N ILE A 598 21.67 39.01 9.08
CA ILE A 598 20.44 39.80 8.83
C ILE A 598 20.78 41.07 8.07
N ASP A 599 21.79 41.82 8.51
CA ASP A 599 22.22 43.05 7.83
C ASP A 599 22.63 42.75 6.38
N ARG A 600 23.35 41.64 6.16
CA ARG A 600 23.75 41.21 4.82
C ARG A 600 22.56 40.82 3.93
N LEU A 601 21.57 40.14 4.50
CA LEU A 601 20.33 39.80 3.79
C LEU A 601 19.51 41.04 3.44
N GLU A 602 19.46 42.04 4.32
CA GLU A 602 18.80 43.33 4.07
C GLU A 602 19.53 44.13 2.97
N GLU A 603 20.87 44.08 2.90
CA GLU A 603 21.65 44.62 1.78
C GLU A 603 21.35 43.88 0.46
N GLU A 604 21.33 42.55 0.46
CA GLU A 604 21.05 41.75 -0.73
C GLU A 604 19.60 41.91 -1.22
N MET A 605 18.65 42.31 -0.37
CA MET A 605 17.30 42.70 -0.82
C MET A 605 17.30 43.95 -1.73
N SER A 606 18.34 44.78 -1.63
CA SER A 606 18.53 45.95 -2.52
C SER A 606 19.27 45.60 -3.82
N HIS A 607 19.86 44.40 -3.90
CA HIS A 607 20.55 43.88 -5.07
C HIS A 607 19.68 42.83 -5.80
N ASP A 608 19.69 42.82 -7.13
CA ASP A 608 18.86 41.91 -7.94
C ASP A 608 19.45 40.47 -8.04
N THR A 609 20.27 40.08 -7.06
CA THR A 609 21.03 38.81 -7.05
C THR A 609 20.18 37.63 -6.60
N TYR A 610 19.29 37.87 -5.62
CA TYR A 610 18.42 36.87 -5.02
C TYR A 610 16.98 37.39 -4.96
N ASP A 611 16.01 36.47 -5.04
CA ASP A 611 14.59 36.84 -4.93
C ASP A 611 14.30 37.49 -3.57
N THR A 612 13.60 38.62 -3.59
CA THR A 612 13.24 39.36 -2.37
C THR A 612 12.34 38.55 -1.45
N GLU A 613 11.54 37.64 -2.01
CA GLU A 613 10.76 36.67 -1.23
C GLU A 613 11.68 35.72 -0.43
N HIS A 614 12.77 35.26 -1.03
CA HIS A 614 13.74 34.37 -0.37
C HIS A 614 14.52 35.07 0.75
N CYS A 615 14.99 36.29 0.50
CA CYS A 615 15.69 37.08 1.53
C CYS A 615 14.77 37.40 2.71
N SER A 616 13.53 37.83 2.46
CA SER A 616 12.56 38.12 3.53
C SER A 616 12.22 36.89 4.38
N ALA A 617 12.06 35.73 3.75
CA ALA A 617 11.80 34.47 4.46
C ALA A 617 12.98 34.07 5.36
N LEU A 618 14.22 34.22 4.88
CA LEU A 618 15.41 33.88 5.64
C LEU A 618 15.66 34.86 6.80
N ILE A 619 15.40 36.16 6.61
CA ILE A 619 15.47 37.17 7.69
C ILE A 619 14.53 36.81 8.84
N VAL A 620 13.31 36.36 8.54
CA VAL A 620 12.35 35.93 9.57
C VAL A 620 12.88 34.72 10.36
N GLU A 621 13.58 33.79 9.70
CA GLU A 621 14.22 32.63 10.33
C GLU A 621 15.36 33.05 11.28
N TYR A 622 16.26 33.92 10.81
CA TYR A 622 17.37 34.45 11.62
C TYR A 622 16.89 35.32 12.79
N ARG A 623 15.91 36.20 12.60
CA ARG A 623 15.31 36.99 13.70
C ARG A 623 14.61 36.11 14.75
N ARG A 624 14.01 35.00 14.32
CA ARG A 624 13.43 34.01 15.24
C ARG A 624 14.52 33.30 16.05
N ALA A 625 15.64 32.95 15.42
CA ALA A 625 16.80 32.35 16.07
C ALA A 625 17.44 33.30 17.09
N ASP A 626 17.66 34.58 16.75
CA ASP A 626 18.12 35.62 17.67
C ASP A 626 17.21 35.73 18.90
N GLY A 627 15.89 35.88 18.68
CA GLY A 627 14.93 35.96 19.77
C GLY A 627 14.94 34.71 20.67
N MET A 628 15.25 33.52 20.13
CA MET A 628 15.37 32.28 20.90
C MET A 628 16.67 32.27 21.70
N LEU A 629 17.76 32.75 21.10
CA LEU A 629 19.04 32.90 21.75
C LEU A 629 18.97 33.94 22.87
N ARG A 630 18.19 35.02 22.81
CA ARG A 630 18.17 36.05 23.87
C ARG A 630 17.37 35.68 25.14
N SER A 631 16.37 34.80 25.07
CA SER A 631 15.59 34.34 26.26
C SER A 631 16.24 33.14 27.00
N ARG A 632 16.40 33.13 28.35
CA ARG A 632 16.96 31.95 29.11
C ARG A 632 16.38 31.76 30.54
N PRO A 633 16.45 30.54 31.21
CA PRO A 633 17.67 29.72 31.49
C PRO A 633 17.63 28.15 31.38
N ASN A 634 18.84 27.54 31.45
CA ASN A 634 19.35 26.16 31.77
C ASN A 634 18.85 24.81 31.15
N MET A 635 19.79 23.86 31.07
CA MET A 635 19.75 22.52 30.43
C MET A 635 18.60 21.60 30.93
N GLU A 636 18.16 21.73 32.19
CA GLU A 636 16.98 21.02 32.73
C GLU A 636 15.68 21.41 32.00
N GLY A 637 15.62 22.60 31.42
CA GLY A 637 14.47 23.09 30.65
C GLY A 637 14.28 22.41 29.29
N SER A 638 15.28 21.69 28.76
CA SER A 638 15.19 21.07 27.42
C SER A 638 14.22 19.88 27.39
N ALA A 639 14.28 19.01 28.40
CA ALA A 639 13.37 17.86 28.52
C ALA A 639 11.94 18.28 28.93
N ALA A 640 11.80 19.38 29.68
CA ALA A 640 10.50 19.97 29.97
C ALA A 640 9.88 20.64 28.73
N ALA A 641 10.69 21.35 27.94
CA ALA A 641 10.25 21.98 26.70
C ALA A 641 9.82 20.97 25.62
N ILE A 642 10.49 19.82 25.51
CA ILE A 642 10.07 18.76 24.58
C ILE A 642 8.69 18.19 24.97
N ARG A 643 8.45 17.95 26.26
CA ARG A 643 7.13 17.47 26.74
C ARG A 643 6.04 18.52 26.54
N GLN A 644 6.33 19.78 26.86
CA GLN A 644 5.40 20.88 26.58
C GLN A 644 5.17 21.07 25.07
N ALA A 645 6.15 20.76 24.20
CA ALA A 645 5.97 20.83 22.75
C ALA A 645 5.01 19.76 22.25
N GLU A 646 4.97 18.58 22.86
CA GLU A 646 3.95 17.57 22.57
C GLU A 646 2.55 18.03 22.99
N ASP A 647 2.42 18.70 24.14
CA ASP A 647 1.15 19.26 24.59
C ASP A 647 0.66 20.38 23.66
N VAL A 648 1.54 21.30 23.26
CA VAL A 648 1.21 22.34 22.27
C VAL A 648 0.88 21.72 20.90
N LYS A 649 1.55 20.63 20.52
CA LYS A 649 1.24 19.89 19.30
C LYS A 649 -0.16 19.26 19.36
N ARG A 650 -0.60 18.74 20.50
CA ARG A 650 -1.98 18.26 20.68
C ARG A 650 -3.00 19.39 20.55
N GLU A 651 -2.74 20.53 21.19
CA GLU A 651 -3.60 21.71 21.07
C GLU A 651 -3.70 22.19 19.61
N SER A 652 -2.59 22.16 18.87
CA SER A 652 -2.55 22.57 17.46
C SER A 652 -3.45 21.74 16.55
N TYR A 653 -3.68 20.45 16.85
CA TYR A 653 -4.66 19.65 16.10
C TYR A 653 -6.10 20.07 16.37
N GLY A 654 -6.40 20.54 17.59
CA GLY A 654 -7.69 21.14 17.91
C GLY A 654 -7.93 22.44 17.12
N ILE A 655 -6.89 23.26 17.01
CA ILE A 655 -6.89 24.48 16.19
C ILE A 655 -7.09 24.15 14.70
N GLU A 656 -6.37 23.18 14.14
CA GLU A 656 -6.56 22.72 12.75
C GLU A 656 -8.01 22.29 12.50
N LEU A 657 -8.62 21.54 13.42
CA LEU A 657 -10.02 21.10 13.29
C LEU A 657 -11.01 22.26 13.34
N GLY A 658 -10.75 23.27 14.18
CA GLY A 658 -11.51 24.51 14.25
C GLY A 658 -11.48 25.27 12.93
N ILE A 659 -10.29 25.51 12.39
CA ILE A 659 -10.12 26.19 11.08
C ILE A 659 -10.84 25.45 9.96
N VAL A 660 -10.77 24.10 9.94
CA VAL A 660 -11.51 23.30 8.95
C VAL A 660 -13.04 23.37 9.14
N GLN A 661 -13.53 23.63 10.35
CA GLN A 661 -14.94 23.90 10.59
C GLN A 661 -15.32 25.31 10.11
N ASP A 662 -14.51 26.32 10.41
CA ASP A 662 -14.76 27.70 10.01
C ASP A 662 -14.77 27.86 8.48
N MET A 663 -13.79 27.27 7.79
CA MET A 663 -13.75 27.25 6.31
C MET A 663 -14.97 26.54 5.70
N LEU A 664 -15.54 25.55 6.38
CA LEU A 664 -16.74 24.86 5.91
C LEU A 664 -18.01 25.72 6.11
N GLU A 665 -18.07 26.47 7.20
CA GLU A 665 -19.18 27.38 7.51
C GLU A 665 -19.17 28.63 6.61
N ASN A 666 -17.98 29.15 6.30
CA ASN A 666 -17.79 30.27 5.38
C ASN A 666 -17.99 29.90 3.90
N GLY A 667 -18.00 28.60 3.58
CA GLY A 667 -18.20 28.09 2.22
C GLY A 667 -16.91 28.01 1.38
N ASP A 668 -15.75 28.21 1.99
CA ASP A 668 -14.43 28.12 1.33
C ASP A 668 -14.09 26.69 0.91
N ILE A 669 -14.63 25.69 1.61
CA ILE A 669 -14.42 24.26 1.32
C ILE A 669 -15.73 23.47 1.29
N THR A 670 -15.76 22.42 0.48
CA THR A 670 -16.91 21.51 0.41
C THR A 670 -16.94 20.53 1.60
N ARG A 671 -18.13 19.99 1.92
CA ARG A 671 -18.28 18.92 2.95
C ARG A 671 -17.38 17.71 2.70
N ALA A 672 -17.11 17.38 1.44
CA ALA A 672 -16.23 16.27 1.08
C ALA A 672 -14.76 16.57 1.39
N GLN A 673 -14.30 17.79 1.07
CA GLN A 673 -12.94 18.26 1.40
C GLN A 673 -12.73 18.37 2.91
N ALA A 674 -13.70 18.96 3.64
CA ALA A 674 -13.66 19.05 5.10
C ALA A 674 -13.56 17.66 5.77
N ARG A 675 -14.33 16.67 5.29
CA ARG A 675 -14.27 15.30 5.81
C ARG A 675 -12.90 14.64 5.56
N ALA A 676 -12.26 14.90 4.42
CA ALA A 676 -10.94 14.37 4.10
C ALA A 676 -9.85 14.99 5.00
N LEU A 677 -9.89 16.31 5.20
CA LEU A 677 -8.96 17.03 6.09
C LEU A 677 -9.08 16.55 7.54
N ARG A 678 -10.29 16.50 8.09
CA ARG A 678 -10.54 16.02 9.45
C ARG A 678 -10.03 14.60 9.68
N ARG A 679 -10.24 13.70 8.71
CA ARG A 679 -9.74 12.31 8.82
C ARG A 679 -8.23 12.27 8.99
N ASN A 680 -7.48 13.08 8.23
CA ASN A 680 -6.02 13.14 8.35
C ASN A 680 -5.60 13.71 9.71
N ILE A 681 -6.28 14.77 10.18
CA ILE A 681 -5.99 15.39 11.48
C ILE A 681 -6.26 14.42 12.63
N TYR A 682 -7.39 13.70 12.61
CA TYR A 682 -7.71 12.69 13.62
C TYR A 682 -6.68 11.56 13.68
N VAL A 683 -6.12 11.13 12.55
CA VAL A 683 -5.05 10.12 12.55
C VAL A 683 -3.78 10.67 13.23
N MET A 684 -3.41 11.91 12.96
CA MET A 684 -2.25 12.56 13.59
C MET A 684 -2.46 12.81 15.09
N GLN A 685 -3.69 13.16 15.49
CA GLN A 685 -4.06 13.32 16.88
C GLN A 685 -3.95 11.99 17.65
N VAL A 686 -4.46 10.89 17.06
CA VAL A 686 -4.36 9.56 17.66
C VAL A 686 -2.91 9.11 17.81
N ASP A 687 -2.04 9.41 16.84
CA ASP A 687 -0.61 9.10 16.91
C ASP A 687 0.05 9.87 18.07
N ALA A 688 -0.24 11.17 18.20
CA ALA A 688 0.24 12.01 19.30
C ALA A 688 -0.28 11.59 20.68
N ASP A 689 -1.48 11.01 20.77
CA ASP A 689 -2.05 10.48 22.01
C ASP A 689 -1.49 9.10 22.38
N SER A 690 -0.87 8.39 21.43
CA SER A 690 -0.31 7.04 21.61
C SER A 690 1.16 6.98 22.07
N GLY A 691 1.82 8.15 22.16
CA GLY A 691 3.21 8.30 22.64
C GLY A 691 3.37 8.38 24.17
N ILE A 692 2.27 8.26 24.93
CA ILE A 692 2.24 8.10 26.40
C ILE A 692 2.27 6.61 26.71
#